data_AF-A0A7V8IZI6-F1
#
_entry.id   AF-A0A7V8IZI6-F1
#
_cell.length_a   1.000
_cell.length_b   1.000
_cell.length_c   1.000
_cell.angle_alpha   90.00
_cell.angle_beta   90.00
_cell.angle_gamma   90.00
#
_symmetry.space_group_name_H-M   'P 1'
#
loop_
_entity.id
_entity.type
_entity.pdbx_description
1 polymer ?
#
loop_
_entity_poly.entity_id
_entity_poly.type
_entity_poly.pdbx_seq_one_letter_code
_entity_poly.pdbx_strand_id
1 'polypeptide(L)'
;METKVPDNGVPPAPTASLSSTAAAFLKRMHPAAPKAASTKKRIWSRPKSTNKSGPRGKVPRNVRGLSRDIAARKERAEKRAIAESQDPQSWVRRSPAWAFSLALHLLAGVILMNVVYFKPHQRLGQIFRVALRIGSPGGLQEGDQDNGIKGKDSEDSPPAGPPKEAAETGKPDTDSMRLPPVASTAGPSPLPIRVTGDQTAGDAGFGGIYAGRGGAGRGNALKRYGGDGVSEQAVSDGLAWLADHQSADGSWDLVSYSRRCPAGKKCEDGREEYWAHHYDAYKCAATGLAALAFLGAGYTQMDDQRTEVSGQEKPPRHPFCDVVDRALQFLCKSQRADGCLISSDRESERSTVSHGMAGIALIEAYSLTHDPRLRPHAQLAVNHTCTAQQDNGGWDYGNYRSGRGDTNVASWQVMLLRSARAAGLAVPKKAWEMAKVYMESVTDRKSGKIAYELEGPQQVMQEGCNSIVAAGWVTRAYLGIPDDHPTQEKFAAIIRRVPPRFDDEWGSCAHWSMLAARKAAGHWSLYYNYYATLAMFHFGGEDWEKWNAKMREVTLGAQRTDGHEKGSWDPVTSDATFGGRVYATAMSVINLEVYYRYLPIYEVGSDFGLSPLTADADWVKVRDNAVKGTFHVRTRQPVAEPTPPDAVDATATLISDLKSADMMTRRNAARELSQKAVKEAIPAMIQAATVEKTSLRPVLIEYLGGFGAEPAILDALIGFLQDGTDRIRKSAADALKKATGQDFGTHFLDWQKWRDEQSRK
;
A
#
# COMPACT_ATOMS: atom_id res chain seq x y z
N MET A 1 29.93 -41.55 50.56
CA MET A 1 30.58 -40.38 51.19
C MET A 1 30.09 -39.16 50.46
N GLU A 2 29.22 -38.41 51.14
CA GLU A 2 28.66 -37.13 50.70
C GLU A 2 29.73 -36.06 50.66
N THR A 3 29.74 -35.20 49.63
CA THR A 3 30.26 -33.82 49.75
C THR A 3 29.55 -32.88 48.77
N LYS A 4 28.50 -32.25 49.31
CA LYS A 4 28.03 -30.85 49.17
C LYS A 4 28.23 -30.05 47.87
N VAL A 5 27.09 -29.66 47.33
CA VAL A 5 26.80 -28.48 46.49
C VAL A 5 27.06 -27.18 47.27
N PRO A 6 27.65 -26.13 46.66
CA PRO A 6 27.57 -24.76 47.17
C PRO A 6 26.64 -23.86 46.35
N ASP A 7 26.18 -22.85 47.06
CA ASP A 7 24.97 -22.04 46.91
C ASP A 7 25.09 -20.89 45.90
N ASN A 8 23.95 -20.44 45.39
CA ASN A 8 23.78 -19.32 44.47
C ASN A 8 24.05 -17.97 45.17
N GLY A 9 25.05 -17.22 44.70
CA GLY A 9 25.35 -15.85 45.15
C GLY A 9 25.46 -14.88 43.98
N VAL A 10 24.45 -14.02 43.81
CA VAL A 10 24.44 -12.87 42.89
C VAL A 10 25.44 -11.81 43.38
N PRO A 11 26.39 -11.32 42.55
CA PRO A 11 27.31 -10.25 42.95
C PRO A 11 26.64 -8.86 42.89
N PRO A 12 27.02 -7.92 43.77
CA PRO A 12 26.40 -6.60 43.86
C PRO A 12 26.85 -5.67 42.72
N ALA A 13 25.93 -4.81 42.27
CA ALA A 13 26.15 -3.81 41.24
C ALA A 13 27.16 -2.72 41.68
N PRO A 14 28.06 -2.27 40.79
CA PRO A 14 29.02 -1.21 41.11
C PRO A 14 28.35 0.17 41.15
N THR A 15 28.56 0.86 42.26
CA THR A 15 28.25 2.26 42.50
C THR A 15 29.14 3.18 41.65
N ALA A 16 28.55 3.93 40.71
CA ALA A 16 29.19 5.04 40.03
C ALA A 16 28.49 6.35 40.41
N SER A 17 29.31 7.29 40.88
CA SER A 17 28.97 8.62 41.40
C SER A 17 28.33 9.54 40.36
N LEU A 18 27.17 10.11 40.70
CA LEU A 18 26.55 11.20 39.96
C LEU A 18 27.31 12.53 40.21
N SER A 19 27.81 13.13 39.13
CA SER A 19 28.37 14.48 39.14
C SER A 19 27.30 15.56 39.42
N SER A 20 27.72 16.61 40.13
CA SER A 20 26.90 17.61 40.83
C SER A 20 26.21 18.69 39.97
N THR A 21 25.61 18.34 38.83
CA THR A 21 24.92 19.32 37.95
C THR A 21 23.42 19.07 37.75
N ALA A 22 22.83 18.06 38.39
CA ALA A 22 21.39 17.75 38.28
C ALA A 22 20.51 18.26 39.44
N ALA A 23 21.09 18.77 40.54
CA ALA A 23 20.32 19.22 41.71
C ALA A 23 19.84 20.69 41.67
N ALA A 24 20.23 21.46 40.63
CA ALA A 24 19.88 22.88 40.52
C ALA A 24 18.62 23.17 39.69
N PHE A 25 18.05 22.18 38.97
CA PHE A 25 16.95 22.42 38.04
C PHE A 25 15.55 22.11 38.60
N LEU A 26 15.43 21.41 39.74
CA LEU A 26 14.14 20.98 40.32
C LEU A 26 13.58 21.89 41.43
N LYS A 27 14.17 23.08 41.69
CA LYS A 27 13.73 23.97 42.78
C LYS A 27 12.98 25.24 42.35
N ARG A 28 12.50 25.33 41.09
CA ARG A 28 11.94 26.59 40.56
C ARG A 28 10.53 26.58 39.96
N MET A 29 9.68 25.59 40.26
CA MET A 29 8.26 25.66 39.88
C MET A 29 7.31 25.22 41.00
N HIS A 30 6.91 26.16 41.83
CA HIS A 30 5.58 26.19 42.47
C HIS A 30 5.15 27.65 42.62
N PRO A 31 4.20 28.17 41.82
CA PRO A 31 3.51 29.40 42.15
C PRO A 31 2.27 29.09 43.00
N ALA A 32 2.15 29.84 44.10
CA ALA A 32 1.06 29.83 45.05
C ALA A 32 -0.25 30.40 44.47
N ALA A 33 -1.37 29.93 45.02
CA ALA A 33 -2.74 30.37 44.72
C ALA A 33 -3.03 31.83 45.17
N PRO A 34 -3.82 32.61 44.43
CA PRO A 34 -4.37 33.87 44.91
C PRO A 34 -5.80 33.72 45.47
N LYS A 35 -6.04 34.44 46.57
CA LYS A 35 -7.29 34.50 47.34
C LYS A 35 -8.37 35.34 46.64
N ALA A 36 -9.62 34.91 46.75
CA ALA A 36 -10.86 35.68 46.56
C ALA A 36 -11.05 36.68 47.74
N ALA A 37 -11.86 37.74 47.74
CA ALA A 37 -12.89 38.30 46.87
C ALA A 37 -13.18 39.74 47.36
N SER A 38 -13.84 40.61 46.56
CA SER A 38 -15.02 41.33 47.05
C SER A 38 -15.89 41.85 45.90
N THR A 39 -17.18 41.52 46.00
CA THR A 39 -18.32 42.00 45.21
C THR A 39 -18.85 43.33 45.72
N LYS A 40 -19.32 44.23 44.82
CA LYS A 40 -20.70 44.76 44.83
C LYS A 40 -21.02 45.74 43.67
N LYS A 41 -22.18 45.46 43.04
CA LYS A 41 -23.23 46.35 42.50
C LYS A 41 -22.96 47.27 41.28
N ARG A 42 -23.39 46.78 40.11
CA ARG A 42 -24.43 47.29 39.19
C ARG A 42 -24.95 48.73 39.41
N ILE A 43 -24.93 49.57 38.36
CA ILE A 43 -26.06 50.27 37.67
C ILE A 43 -25.61 51.55 36.93
N TRP A 44 -25.92 51.58 35.62
CA TRP A 44 -26.27 52.70 34.72
C TRP A 44 -25.29 53.83 34.36
N SER A 45 -25.63 54.37 33.19
CA SER A 45 -24.93 55.16 32.19
C SER A 45 -24.86 56.67 32.40
N ARG A 46 -23.95 57.28 31.60
CA ARG A 46 -23.97 58.64 31.01
C ARG A 46 -23.26 59.78 31.81
N PRO A 47 -22.89 60.93 31.19
CA PRO A 47 -21.58 61.17 30.57
C PRO A 47 -20.82 62.41 31.11
N LYS A 48 -19.59 62.62 30.58
CA LYS A 48 -18.74 63.84 30.50
C LYS A 48 -19.02 65.02 31.48
N SER A 49 -17.98 65.39 32.26
CA SER A 49 -17.20 66.65 32.13
C SER A 49 -16.65 67.20 33.47
N THR A 50 -15.45 67.79 33.37
CA THR A 50 -14.80 68.86 34.17
C THR A 50 -14.38 68.64 35.65
N ASN A 51 -13.05 68.53 35.80
CA ASN A 51 -12.11 69.45 36.47
C ASN A 51 -12.23 69.85 37.98
N LYS A 52 -11.08 69.65 38.66
CA LYS A 52 -10.40 70.44 39.73
C LYS A 52 -10.53 70.09 41.23
N SER A 53 -9.37 69.63 41.76
CA SER A 53 -8.58 70.07 42.94
C SER A 53 -9.04 69.91 44.40
N GLY A 54 -8.21 69.23 45.23
CA GLY A 54 -7.98 69.56 46.66
C GLY A 54 -7.59 68.37 47.60
N PRO A 55 -6.69 68.50 48.62
CA PRO A 55 -5.82 67.40 49.11
C PRO A 55 -5.89 66.96 50.61
N ARG A 56 -5.36 65.74 50.87
CA ARG A 56 -4.65 65.13 52.04
C ARG A 56 -5.12 65.30 53.52
N GLY A 57 -5.13 64.18 54.28
CA GLY A 57 -4.84 64.21 55.75
C GLY A 57 -5.08 62.93 56.61
N LYS A 58 -3.98 62.25 57.01
CA LYS A 58 -3.58 61.56 58.29
C LYS A 58 -4.39 60.40 58.96
N VAL A 59 -3.63 59.43 59.51
CA VAL A 59 -4.02 58.19 60.25
C VAL A 59 -3.60 58.26 61.74
N PRO A 60 -4.34 57.66 62.71
CA PRO A 60 -3.87 57.46 64.10
C PRO A 60 -3.56 56.00 64.51
N ARG A 61 -2.75 55.88 65.58
CA ARG A 61 -2.09 54.69 66.18
C ARG A 61 -2.96 53.93 67.19
N ASN A 62 -3.05 52.58 67.08
CA ASN A 62 -2.86 51.63 68.21
C ASN A 62 -2.96 50.16 67.71
N VAL A 63 -1.82 49.50 67.49
CA VAL A 63 -1.74 48.09 67.03
C VAL A 63 -0.70 47.34 67.86
N ARG A 64 -1.03 46.97 69.10
CA ARG A 64 -0.21 46.03 69.91
C ARG A 64 -1.00 44.98 70.69
N GLY A 65 -2.34 45.10 70.80
CA GLY A 65 -3.20 44.06 71.41
C GLY A 65 -3.71 43.00 70.43
N LEU A 66 -3.90 43.35 69.15
CA LEU A 66 -4.51 42.48 68.15
C LEU A 66 -3.61 41.32 67.71
N SER A 67 -2.28 41.45 67.84
CA SER A 67 -1.30 40.49 67.32
C SER A 67 -1.18 39.21 68.16
N ARG A 68 -1.44 39.28 69.48
CA ARG A 68 -1.38 38.11 70.37
C ARG A 68 -2.58 37.17 70.19
N ASP A 69 -3.77 37.71 70.00
CA ASP A 69 -4.99 36.90 69.75
C ASP A 69 -4.99 36.22 68.38
N ILE A 70 -4.39 36.86 67.37
CA ILE A 70 -4.25 36.27 66.03
C ILE A 70 -3.26 35.10 66.06
N ALA A 71 -2.16 35.20 66.81
CA ALA A 71 -1.18 34.13 66.93
C ALA A 71 -1.77 32.87 67.60
N ALA A 72 -2.51 33.03 68.70
CA ALA A 72 -3.15 31.91 69.40
C ALA A 72 -4.23 31.21 68.57
N ARG A 73 -4.99 31.96 67.75
CA ARG A 73 -5.97 31.38 66.81
C ARG A 73 -5.31 30.61 65.68
N LYS A 74 -4.16 31.09 65.19
CA LYS A 74 -3.40 30.43 64.12
C LYS A 74 -2.81 29.10 64.57
N GLU A 75 -2.28 29.04 65.80
CA GLU A 75 -1.74 27.81 66.36
C GLU A 75 -2.83 26.73 66.58
N ARG A 76 -4.04 27.12 67.03
CA ARG A 76 -5.17 26.17 67.14
C ARG A 76 -5.66 25.67 65.77
N ALA A 77 -5.63 26.53 64.74
CA ALA A 77 -6.00 26.16 63.39
C ALA A 77 -4.99 25.19 62.75
N GLU A 78 -3.69 25.41 62.97
CA GLU A 78 -2.62 24.52 62.49
C GLU A 78 -2.67 23.15 63.19
N LYS A 79 -2.87 23.11 64.50
CA LYS A 79 -3.03 21.83 65.23
C LYS A 79 -4.25 21.02 64.77
N ARG A 80 -5.35 21.69 64.40
CA ARG A 80 -6.55 21.05 63.84
C ARG A 80 -6.32 20.54 62.41
N ALA A 81 -5.61 21.30 61.58
CA ALA A 81 -5.28 20.89 60.21
C ALA A 81 -4.34 19.68 60.17
N ILE A 82 -3.42 19.56 61.13
CA ILE A 82 -2.50 18.42 61.26
C ILE A 82 -3.24 17.16 61.76
N ALA A 83 -4.19 17.31 62.69
CA ALA A 83 -5.03 16.19 63.13
C ALA A 83 -5.97 15.69 62.01
N GLU A 84 -6.46 16.59 61.15
CA GLU A 84 -7.35 16.25 60.01
C GLU A 84 -6.61 15.64 58.81
N SER A 85 -5.30 15.87 58.64
CA SER A 85 -4.52 15.27 57.55
C SER A 85 -4.11 13.81 57.79
N GLN A 86 -4.36 13.29 59.00
CA GLN A 86 -4.02 11.92 59.40
C GLN A 86 -5.22 10.95 59.35
N ASP A 87 -6.41 11.39 58.90
CA ASP A 87 -7.59 10.53 58.71
C ASP A 87 -7.77 10.15 57.20
N PRO A 88 -7.45 8.90 56.80
CA PRO A 88 -7.50 8.45 55.40
C PRO A 88 -8.92 8.41 54.81
N GLN A 89 -9.98 8.48 55.63
CA GLN A 89 -11.37 8.35 55.18
C GLN A 89 -12.12 9.70 55.12
N SER A 90 -11.46 10.80 55.46
CA SER A 90 -12.07 12.13 55.52
C SER A 90 -12.62 12.63 54.16
N TRP A 91 -12.08 12.14 53.05
CA TRP A 91 -12.53 12.50 51.70
C TRP A 91 -13.90 11.89 51.35
N VAL A 92 -14.18 10.66 51.81
CA VAL A 92 -15.47 9.96 51.54
C VAL A 92 -16.65 10.72 52.12
N ARG A 93 -16.48 11.33 53.31
CA ARG A 93 -17.53 12.13 53.98
C ARG A 93 -17.71 13.53 53.37
N ARG A 94 -16.73 14.04 52.63
CA ARG A 94 -16.74 15.38 52.01
C ARG A 94 -17.10 15.34 50.52
N SER A 95 -17.04 14.17 49.89
CA SER A 95 -17.42 14.00 48.50
C SER A 95 -18.94 14.20 48.34
N PRO A 96 -19.37 15.18 47.52
CA PRO A 96 -20.78 15.39 47.26
C PRO A 96 -21.37 14.17 46.53
N ALA A 97 -22.65 13.87 46.77
CA ALA A 97 -23.31 12.66 46.24
C ALA A 97 -23.20 12.51 44.71
N TRP A 98 -23.09 13.62 43.98
CA TRP A 98 -22.89 13.60 42.53
C TRP A 98 -21.53 13.00 42.11
N ALA A 99 -20.48 13.13 42.94
CA ALA A 99 -19.16 12.59 42.63
C ALA A 99 -19.15 11.05 42.71
N PHE A 100 -19.89 10.49 43.68
CA PHE A 100 -20.11 9.04 43.76
C PHE A 100 -20.98 8.54 42.60
N SER A 101 -22.03 9.28 42.24
CA SER A 101 -22.86 8.95 41.08
C SER A 101 -22.06 8.96 39.78
N LEU A 102 -21.21 9.97 39.57
CA LEU A 102 -20.33 10.06 38.40
C LEU A 102 -19.34 8.88 38.34
N ALA A 103 -18.71 8.53 39.46
CA ALA A 103 -17.81 7.39 39.53
C ALA A 103 -18.53 6.06 39.22
N LEU A 104 -19.77 5.90 39.71
CA LEU A 104 -20.59 4.73 39.42
C LEU A 104 -20.98 4.66 37.94
N HIS A 105 -21.34 5.78 37.32
CA HIS A 105 -21.69 5.84 35.90
C HIS A 105 -20.47 5.62 35.00
N LEU A 106 -19.29 6.12 35.39
CA LEU A 106 -18.04 5.83 34.68
C LEU A 106 -17.67 4.35 34.79
N LEU A 107 -17.85 3.73 35.96
CA LEU A 107 -17.63 2.30 36.14
C LEU A 107 -18.64 1.48 35.33
N ALA A 108 -19.92 1.84 35.37
CA ALA A 108 -20.96 1.22 34.56
C ALA A 108 -20.69 1.38 33.06
N GLY A 109 -20.20 2.54 32.61
CA GLY A 109 -19.77 2.78 31.24
C GLY A 109 -18.59 1.92 30.83
N VAL A 110 -17.59 1.74 31.70
CA VAL A 110 -16.46 0.83 31.45
C VAL A 110 -16.93 -0.63 31.42
N ILE A 111 -17.84 -1.04 32.30
CA ILE A 111 -18.41 -2.40 32.29
C ILE A 111 -19.25 -2.62 31.02
N LEU A 112 -20.10 -1.66 30.65
CA LEU A 112 -20.94 -1.75 29.45
C LEU A 112 -20.06 -1.76 28.18
N MET A 113 -19.03 -0.93 28.14
CA MET A 113 -18.05 -0.92 27.05
C MET A 113 -17.30 -2.25 26.97
N ASN A 114 -16.95 -2.88 28.10
CA ASN A 114 -16.36 -4.22 28.09
C ASN A 114 -17.37 -5.32 27.70
N VAL A 115 -18.64 -5.20 28.06
CA VAL A 115 -19.68 -6.16 27.66
C VAL A 115 -20.01 -6.05 26.16
N VAL A 116 -19.93 -4.84 25.60
CA VAL A 116 -20.20 -4.55 24.18
C VAL A 116 -18.97 -4.81 23.29
N TYR A 117 -17.75 -4.49 23.74
CA TYR A 117 -16.52 -4.66 22.96
C TYR A 117 -15.75 -5.97 23.23
N PHE A 118 -15.94 -6.61 24.39
CA PHE A 118 -15.22 -7.84 24.79
C PHE A 118 -16.15 -9.02 25.08
N LYS A 119 -17.21 -9.20 24.28
CA LYS A 119 -17.76 -10.53 24.05
C LYS A 119 -17.21 -11.08 22.72
N PRO A 120 -16.55 -12.25 22.72
CA PRO A 120 -16.04 -12.85 21.50
C PRO A 120 -17.22 -13.21 20.60
N HIS A 121 -17.14 -12.85 19.32
CA HIS A 121 -17.98 -13.39 18.25
C HIS A 121 -17.63 -14.88 17.97
N GLN A 122 -17.55 -15.69 19.02
CA GLN A 122 -17.69 -17.14 18.95
C GLN A 122 -19.09 -17.47 19.46
N ARG A 123 -20.11 -17.38 18.59
CA ARG A 123 -21.42 -18.08 18.67
C ARG A 123 -22.40 -17.54 17.61
N LEU A 124 -22.14 -17.87 16.35
CA LEU A 124 -23.20 -18.05 15.33
C LEU A 124 -22.97 -19.30 14.47
N GLY A 125 -22.13 -20.23 14.95
CA GLY A 125 -21.89 -21.55 14.33
C GLY A 125 -22.38 -22.74 15.16
N GLN A 126 -23.14 -22.55 16.24
CA GLN A 126 -23.52 -23.64 17.17
C GLN A 126 -24.98 -23.59 17.69
N ILE A 127 -25.95 -23.10 16.91
CA ILE A 127 -27.39 -23.14 17.30
C ILE A 127 -28.25 -24.06 16.42
N PHE A 128 -27.71 -24.76 15.41
CA PHE A 128 -28.51 -25.71 14.61
C PHE A 128 -28.08 -27.18 14.62
N ARG A 129 -27.53 -27.67 15.74
CA ARG A 129 -27.51 -29.11 16.13
C ARG A 129 -27.50 -29.11 17.67
N VAL A 130 -28.50 -29.56 18.43
CA VAL A 130 -29.04 -30.92 18.50
C VAL A 130 -30.37 -30.92 19.27
N ALA A 131 -31.43 -31.44 18.65
CA ALA A 131 -32.46 -32.34 19.20
C ALA A 131 -33.42 -32.62 18.02
N LEU A 132 -33.40 -33.77 17.36
CA LEU A 132 -33.75 -35.07 17.90
C LEU A 132 -32.76 -36.19 17.52
N ARG A 133 -32.52 -37.08 18.49
CA ARG A 133 -31.97 -38.42 18.31
C ARG A 133 -32.95 -39.28 17.49
N ILE A 134 -32.44 -40.21 16.68
CA ILE A 134 -32.62 -41.68 16.78
C ILE A 134 -31.94 -42.35 15.55
N GLY A 135 -31.01 -43.28 15.84
CA GLY A 135 -30.74 -44.50 15.06
C GLY A 135 -30.15 -44.43 13.65
N SER A 136 -28.89 -44.87 13.48
CA SER A 136 -28.58 -45.86 12.43
C SER A 136 -29.03 -47.24 12.94
N PRO A 137 -29.47 -48.22 12.13
CA PRO A 137 -28.86 -48.60 10.84
C PRO A 137 -29.80 -49.08 9.71
N GLY A 138 -29.27 -49.09 8.49
CA GLY A 138 -29.64 -50.07 7.46
C GLY A 138 -30.65 -49.62 6.38
N GLY A 139 -30.45 -50.13 5.17
CA GLY A 139 -31.50 -50.25 4.17
C GLY A 139 -31.22 -49.58 2.82
N LEU A 140 -30.84 -50.41 1.86
CA LEU A 140 -30.98 -50.23 0.41
C LEU A 140 -32.26 -49.48 -0.01
N GLN A 141 -32.17 -48.57 -0.99
CA GLN A 141 -32.98 -48.67 -2.22
C GLN A 141 -32.56 -47.66 -3.31
N GLU A 142 -32.35 -48.20 -4.50
CA GLU A 142 -32.52 -47.51 -5.79
C GLU A 142 -33.95 -46.98 -5.94
N GLY A 143 -34.13 -45.91 -6.72
CA GLY A 143 -35.45 -45.49 -7.18
C GLY A 143 -35.45 -44.12 -7.85
N ASP A 144 -35.52 -44.13 -9.18
CA ASP A 144 -35.88 -43.03 -10.08
C ASP A 144 -37.02 -42.14 -9.56
N GLN A 145 -36.99 -40.85 -9.91
CA GLN A 145 -38.01 -40.26 -10.80
C GLN A 145 -37.66 -38.82 -11.22
N ASP A 146 -37.40 -38.72 -12.52
CA ASP A 146 -37.77 -37.68 -13.48
C ASP A 146 -38.78 -36.62 -12.99
N ASN A 147 -38.47 -35.35 -13.28
CA ASN A 147 -39.44 -34.28 -13.56
C ASN A 147 -38.83 -33.33 -14.58
N GLY A 148 -38.85 -33.76 -15.83
CA GLY A 148 -38.34 -33.00 -16.97
C GLY A 148 -39.09 -31.73 -17.30
N ILE A 149 -38.40 -30.84 -18.00
CA ILE A 149 -38.94 -30.12 -19.15
C ILE A 149 -37.92 -30.21 -20.28
N LYS A 150 -38.41 -30.71 -21.42
CA LYS A 150 -37.74 -31.01 -22.69
C LYS A 150 -37.29 -29.75 -23.44
N GLY A 151 -36.16 -29.85 -24.13
CA GLY A 151 -35.66 -28.79 -25.01
C GLY A 151 -34.46 -29.14 -25.92
N LYS A 152 -34.44 -30.35 -26.49
CA LYS A 152 -33.85 -30.77 -27.79
C LYS A 152 -32.46 -30.24 -28.23
N ASP A 153 -31.43 -31.02 -27.89
CA ASP A 153 -30.48 -31.76 -28.74
C ASP A 153 -29.93 -31.15 -30.05
N SER A 154 -28.60 -31.07 -30.18
CA SER A 154 -27.80 -32.04 -30.98
C SER A 154 -26.29 -31.73 -30.93
N GLU A 155 -25.60 -32.44 -30.04
CA GLU A 155 -24.22 -32.88 -30.27
C GLU A 155 -24.26 -34.14 -31.13
N ASP A 156 -23.36 -34.24 -32.10
CA ASP A 156 -23.14 -35.45 -32.89
C ASP A 156 -21.63 -35.75 -32.87
N SER A 157 -21.20 -36.67 -32.01
CA SER A 157 -19.92 -37.39 -32.12
C SER A 157 -19.95 -38.66 -31.26
N PRO A 158 -19.62 -39.84 -31.83
CA PRO A 158 -19.76 -41.13 -31.13
C PRO A 158 -18.58 -41.44 -30.19
N PRO A 159 -18.80 -42.18 -29.09
CA PRO A 159 -17.75 -42.52 -28.12
C PRO A 159 -16.86 -43.68 -28.58
N ALA A 160 -15.56 -43.56 -28.29
CA ALA A 160 -14.52 -44.55 -28.58
C ALA A 160 -14.63 -45.81 -27.71
N GLY A 161 -14.46 -46.97 -28.34
CA GLY A 161 -14.52 -48.30 -27.69
C GLY A 161 -13.28 -48.65 -26.84
N PRO A 162 -13.40 -49.63 -25.93
CA PRO A 162 -12.39 -49.95 -24.94
C PRO A 162 -11.22 -50.81 -25.49
N PRO A 163 -10.05 -50.81 -24.82
CA PRO A 163 -8.82 -51.43 -25.31
C PRO A 163 -8.76 -52.94 -25.00
N LYS A 164 -8.09 -53.70 -25.88
CA LYS A 164 -7.85 -55.15 -25.76
C LYS A 164 -6.68 -55.48 -24.84
N GLU A 165 -6.88 -56.52 -24.04
CA GLU A 165 -5.89 -57.27 -23.25
C GLU A 165 -4.86 -58.04 -24.09
N ALA A 166 -3.66 -58.20 -23.53
CA ALA A 166 -2.72 -59.26 -23.88
C ALA A 166 -2.10 -59.87 -22.60
N ALA A 167 -2.56 -61.09 -22.30
CA ALA A 167 -1.95 -62.26 -21.67
C ALA A 167 -0.83 -62.16 -20.60
N GLU A 168 -1.08 -62.89 -19.51
CA GLU A 168 -0.25 -63.24 -18.36
C GLU A 168 0.93 -64.18 -18.68
N THR A 169 1.92 -64.27 -17.77
CA THR A 169 2.38 -65.54 -17.16
C THR A 169 3.30 -65.31 -15.96
N GLY A 170 3.06 -66.06 -14.87
CA GLY A 170 4.09 -66.50 -13.91
C GLY A 170 4.17 -65.78 -12.56
N LYS A 171 3.73 -66.44 -11.49
CA LYS A 171 3.73 -66.02 -10.07
C LYS A 171 4.83 -66.79 -9.29
N PRO A 172 4.99 -66.61 -7.96
CA PRO A 172 6.10 -65.94 -7.27
C PRO A 172 7.06 -66.89 -6.52
N ASP A 173 8.18 -66.39 -6.00
CA ASP A 173 8.88 -67.05 -4.89
C ASP A 173 9.42 -66.04 -3.86
N THR A 174 9.18 -66.38 -2.60
CA THR A 174 9.54 -65.65 -1.38
C THR A 174 10.85 -66.18 -0.83
N ASP A 175 11.86 -65.33 -0.60
CA ASP A 175 12.72 -65.49 0.57
C ASP A 175 13.44 -64.20 1.00
N SER A 176 13.66 -64.19 2.30
CA SER A 176 14.17 -63.24 3.25
C SER A 176 15.44 -62.42 2.93
N MET A 177 15.36 -61.13 3.31
CA MET A 177 16.25 -60.46 4.29
C MET A 177 17.76 -60.35 3.98
N ARG A 178 18.18 -59.20 3.43
CA ARG A 178 19.33 -58.42 3.94
C ARG A 178 19.43 -57.03 3.30
N LEU A 179 19.35 -55.99 4.12
CA LEU A 179 19.80 -54.63 3.75
C LEU A 179 21.35 -54.58 3.78
N PRO A 180 22.01 -54.03 2.75
CA PRO A 180 23.32 -53.41 2.87
C PRO A 180 23.22 -51.87 2.89
N PRO A 181 24.26 -51.17 3.37
CA PRO A 181 24.14 -49.83 3.95
C PRO A 181 24.10 -48.71 2.91
N VAL A 182 23.50 -47.61 3.35
CA VAL A 182 23.44 -46.29 2.72
C VAL A 182 24.83 -45.84 2.25
N ALA A 183 24.96 -45.63 0.94
CA ALA A 183 25.99 -44.79 0.35
C ALA A 183 25.30 -43.70 -0.49
N SER A 184 25.65 -42.46 -0.17
CA SER A 184 25.24 -41.20 -0.78
C SER A 184 25.05 -41.28 -2.30
N THR A 185 23.82 -41.06 -2.76
CA THR A 185 23.53 -40.76 -4.18
C THR A 185 22.87 -39.40 -4.27
N ALA A 186 23.60 -38.47 -4.90
CA ALA A 186 23.02 -37.28 -5.50
C ALA A 186 21.77 -37.68 -6.28
N GLY A 187 20.64 -37.02 -5.98
CA GLY A 187 19.40 -37.24 -6.69
C GLY A 187 19.56 -36.92 -8.19
N PRO A 188 18.79 -37.58 -9.07
CA PRO A 188 18.87 -37.33 -10.51
C PRO A 188 18.48 -35.87 -10.78
N SER A 189 19.37 -35.14 -11.46
CA SER A 189 19.04 -33.82 -12.01
C SER A 189 17.80 -33.92 -12.89
N PRO A 190 16.85 -32.97 -12.80
CA PRO A 190 15.77 -32.87 -13.77
C PRO A 190 16.36 -32.73 -15.17
N LEU A 191 15.86 -33.53 -16.12
CA LEU A 191 16.23 -33.41 -17.53
C LEU A 191 16.00 -31.96 -18.01
N PRO A 192 16.94 -31.34 -18.75
CA PRO A 192 16.76 -29.99 -19.26
C PRO A 192 15.56 -29.95 -20.20
N ILE A 193 14.81 -28.85 -20.12
CA ILE A 193 13.72 -28.55 -21.04
C ILE A 193 14.29 -28.52 -22.47
N ARG A 194 13.98 -29.53 -23.28
CA ARG A 194 14.09 -29.43 -24.74
C ARG A 194 12.94 -28.55 -25.22
N VAL A 195 13.07 -27.23 -25.08
CA VAL A 195 12.43 -26.33 -26.04
C VAL A 195 13.34 -26.42 -27.26
N THR A 196 13.09 -27.41 -28.12
CA THR A 196 13.76 -27.44 -29.43
C THR A 196 13.39 -26.13 -30.11
N GLY A 197 14.38 -25.30 -30.40
CA GLY A 197 14.24 -24.05 -31.16
C GLY A 197 13.82 -24.26 -32.61
N ASP A 198 13.15 -25.37 -32.90
CA ASP A 198 12.59 -25.76 -34.17
C ASP A 198 11.16 -26.24 -33.93
N GLN A 199 10.30 -25.27 -33.63
CA GLN A 199 8.86 -25.37 -33.88
C GLN A 199 8.56 -24.39 -35.01
N THR A 200 9.16 -24.67 -36.16
CA THR A 200 8.73 -24.09 -37.42
C THR A 200 7.52 -24.90 -37.89
N ALA A 201 6.41 -24.18 -38.13
CA ALA A 201 5.15 -24.65 -38.73
C ALA A 201 4.30 -25.64 -37.90
N GLY A 202 3.27 -25.13 -37.22
CA GLY A 202 2.07 -25.92 -36.92
C GLY A 202 1.26 -25.53 -35.67
N ASP A 203 1.85 -24.89 -34.68
CA ASP A 203 1.16 -24.63 -33.40
C ASP A 203 1.18 -23.13 -33.06
N ALA A 204 0.00 -22.55 -32.82
CA ALA A 204 -0.20 -21.11 -32.64
C ALA A 204 0.23 -20.60 -31.25
N GLY A 205 1.50 -20.81 -30.91
CA GLY A 205 2.11 -20.44 -29.63
C GLY A 205 2.97 -19.17 -29.69
N PHE A 206 3.11 -18.47 -28.56
CA PHE A 206 4.07 -17.38 -28.42
C PHE A 206 5.51 -17.91 -28.35
N GLY A 207 6.51 -17.09 -28.71
CA GLY A 207 7.93 -17.46 -28.62
C GLY A 207 8.59 -17.08 -27.29
N GLY A 208 9.79 -17.61 -27.04
CA GLY A 208 10.67 -17.20 -25.95
C GLY A 208 10.05 -17.39 -24.56
N ILE A 209 10.17 -16.37 -23.70
CA ILE A 209 9.70 -16.44 -22.30
C ILE A 209 8.17 -16.45 -22.15
N TYR A 210 7.42 -16.23 -23.24
CA TYR A 210 5.96 -16.15 -23.24
C TYR A 210 5.28 -17.40 -23.81
N ALA A 211 6.06 -18.44 -24.15
CA ALA A 211 5.57 -19.62 -24.85
C ALA A 211 4.44 -20.37 -24.15
N GLY A 212 4.33 -20.27 -22.83
CA GLY A 212 3.23 -20.86 -22.07
C GLY A 212 1.86 -20.19 -22.30
N ARG A 213 1.77 -19.01 -22.94
CA ARG A 213 0.51 -18.24 -22.97
C ARG A 213 -0.44 -18.58 -24.12
N GLY A 214 -0.04 -19.43 -25.06
CA GLY A 214 -0.83 -19.70 -26.28
C GLY A 214 -0.83 -21.18 -26.68
N GLY A 215 -1.88 -21.59 -27.41
CA GLY A 215 -2.01 -22.91 -28.05
C GLY A 215 -1.72 -24.08 -27.11
N ALA A 216 -1.02 -25.09 -27.63
CA ALA A 216 -0.57 -26.24 -26.85
C ALA A 216 0.38 -25.85 -25.69
N GLY A 217 1.10 -24.73 -25.80
CA GLY A 217 1.97 -24.21 -24.74
C GLY A 217 1.21 -23.97 -23.43
N ARG A 218 0.00 -23.40 -23.52
CA ARG A 218 -0.88 -23.17 -22.38
C ARG A 218 -1.40 -24.47 -21.77
N GLY A 219 -1.91 -25.38 -22.61
CA GLY A 219 -2.37 -26.70 -22.17
C GLY A 219 -1.26 -27.50 -21.47
N ASN A 220 -0.05 -27.47 -22.01
CA ASN A 220 1.12 -28.12 -21.43
C ASN A 220 1.54 -27.49 -20.09
N ALA A 221 1.53 -26.15 -20.01
CA ALA A 221 1.85 -25.44 -18.77
C ALA A 221 0.83 -25.75 -17.66
N LEU A 222 -0.47 -25.73 -17.97
CA LEU A 222 -1.54 -26.11 -17.03
C LEU A 222 -1.31 -27.52 -16.49
N LYS A 223 -1.13 -28.49 -17.38
CA LYS A 223 -0.91 -29.90 -17.01
C LYS A 223 0.36 -30.09 -16.18
N ARG A 224 1.44 -29.40 -16.52
CA ARG A 224 2.75 -29.56 -15.86
C ARG A 224 2.80 -28.92 -14.49
N TYR A 225 2.23 -27.72 -14.35
CA TYR A 225 2.44 -26.89 -13.17
C TYR A 225 1.21 -26.80 -12.26
N GLY A 226 0.12 -27.50 -12.60
CA GLY A 226 -1.01 -27.73 -11.69
C GLY A 226 -2.16 -26.75 -11.83
N GLY A 227 -2.34 -26.15 -13.01
CA GLY A 227 -3.59 -25.48 -13.36
C GLY A 227 -4.63 -26.46 -13.92
N ASP A 228 -5.90 -26.09 -13.83
CA ASP A 228 -7.03 -26.92 -14.27
C ASP A 228 -8.15 -26.09 -14.90
N GLY A 229 -9.19 -26.76 -15.44
CA GLY A 229 -10.32 -26.08 -16.06
C GLY A 229 -11.08 -25.14 -15.11
N VAL A 230 -11.06 -25.40 -13.80
CA VAL A 230 -11.70 -24.51 -12.81
C VAL A 230 -10.92 -23.21 -12.68
N SER A 231 -9.60 -23.28 -12.56
CA SER A 231 -8.74 -22.09 -12.53
C SER A 231 -8.79 -21.30 -13.83
N GLU A 232 -8.88 -21.97 -14.98
CA GLU A 232 -9.04 -21.32 -16.28
C GLU A 232 -10.40 -20.61 -16.40
N GLN A 233 -11.48 -21.23 -15.91
CA GLN A 233 -12.79 -20.60 -15.88
C GLN A 233 -12.80 -19.39 -14.95
N ALA A 234 -12.14 -19.47 -13.79
CA ALA A 234 -12.03 -18.36 -12.87
C ALA A 234 -11.27 -17.18 -13.49
N VAL A 235 -10.18 -17.44 -14.24
CA VAL A 235 -9.49 -16.42 -15.04
C VAL A 235 -10.44 -15.81 -16.06
N SER A 236 -11.15 -16.62 -16.84
CA SER A 236 -12.12 -16.15 -17.83
C SER A 236 -13.21 -15.25 -17.23
N ASP A 237 -13.79 -15.66 -16.10
CA ASP A 237 -14.82 -14.91 -15.40
C ASP A 237 -14.28 -13.57 -14.84
N GLY A 238 -13.05 -13.58 -14.31
CA GLY A 238 -12.37 -12.36 -13.87
C GLY A 238 -12.08 -11.37 -15.00
N LEU A 239 -11.65 -11.87 -16.15
CA LEU A 239 -11.44 -11.06 -17.35
C LEU A 239 -12.74 -10.48 -17.90
N ALA A 240 -13.82 -11.26 -17.90
CA ALA A 240 -15.15 -10.78 -18.28
C ALA A 240 -15.60 -9.63 -17.37
N TRP A 241 -15.45 -9.80 -16.05
CA TRP A 241 -15.78 -8.74 -15.09
C TRP A 241 -14.94 -7.48 -15.30
N LEU A 242 -13.62 -7.62 -15.54
CA LEU A 242 -12.76 -6.49 -15.85
C LEU A 242 -13.19 -5.78 -17.14
N ALA A 243 -13.53 -6.54 -18.19
CA ALA A 243 -14.00 -5.97 -19.46
C ALA A 243 -15.27 -5.12 -19.28
N ASP A 244 -16.23 -5.60 -18.48
CA ASP A 244 -17.47 -4.88 -18.18
C ASP A 244 -17.24 -3.57 -17.39
N HIS A 245 -16.14 -3.49 -16.64
CA HIS A 245 -15.79 -2.35 -15.78
C HIS A 245 -14.71 -1.45 -16.37
N GLN A 246 -14.33 -1.62 -17.65
CA GLN A 246 -13.45 -0.68 -18.34
C GLN A 246 -14.18 0.65 -18.59
N SER A 247 -13.47 1.76 -18.36
CA SER A 247 -13.95 3.11 -18.68
C SER A 247 -13.95 3.35 -20.19
N ALA A 248 -14.78 4.30 -20.64
CA ALA A 248 -14.90 4.63 -22.07
C ALA A 248 -13.59 5.15 -22.69
N ASP A 249 -12.70 5.74 -21.89
CA ASP A 249 -11.37 6.20 -22.31
C ASP A 249 -10.32 5.07 -22.41
N GLY A 250 -10.70 3.84 -22.04
CA GLY A 250 -9.84 2.66 -22.02
C GLY A 250 -9.18 2.37 -20.67
N SER A 251 -9.32 3.27 -19.70
CA SER A 251 -8.73 3.08 -18.37
C SER A 251 -9.57 2.20 -17.45
N TRP A 252 -8.93 1.66 -16.41
CA TRP A 252 -9.63 1.25 -15.20
C TRP A 252 -9.41 2.28 -14.09
N ASP A 253 -10.49 2.62 -13.41
CA ASP A 253 -10.48 3.57 -12.31
C ASP A 253 -10.61 2.79 -11.01
N LEU A 254 -9.64 2.90 -10.11
CA LEU A 254 -9.71 2.16 -8.85
C LEU A 254 -10.92 2.60 -8.02
N VAL A 255 -11.40 3.84 -8.17
CA VAL A 255 -12.41 4.50 -7.34
C VAL A 255 -13.79 4.49 -7.96
N SER A 256 -13.86 4.98 -9.17
CA SER A 256 -15.11 5.23 -9.86
C SER A 256 -15.50 4.10 -10.82
N TYR A 257 -14.90 2.90 -10.73
CA TYR A 257 -15.27 1.77 -11.59
C TYR A 257 -16.77 1.44 -11.50
N SER A 258 -17.39 1.63 -10.34
CA SER A 258 -18.82 1.37 -10.14
C SER A 258 -19.74 2.27 -10.98
N ARG A 259 -19.22 3.32 -11.62
CA ARG A 259 -19.94 4.11 -12.65
C ARG A 259 -20.23 3.30 -13.92
N ARG A 260 -19.57 2.15 -14.09
CA ARG A 260 -19.81 1.20 -15.17
C ARG A 260 -20.90 0.18 -14.83
N CYS A 261 -21.28 0.08 -13.56
CA CYS A 261 -22.34 -0.83 -13.14
C CYS A 261 -23.71 -0.39 -13.67
N PRO A 262 -24.62 -1.35 -13.99
CA PRO A 262 -26.00 -1.05 -14.31
C PRO A 262 -26.72 -0.31 -13.17
N ALA A 263 -27.72 0.50 -13.54
CA ALA A 263 -28.55 1.22 -12.58
C ALA A 263 -29.17 0.25 -11.56
N GLY A 264 -28.99 0.56 -10.26
CA GLY A 264 -29.50 -0.26 -9.16
C GLY A 264 -28.71 -1.54 -8.84
N LYS A 265 -27.61 -1.82 -9.56
CA LYS A 265 -26.74 -2.99 -9.34
C LYS A 265 -25.29 -2.59 -9.12
N LYS A 266 -25.03 -1.55 -8.30
CA LYS A 266 -23.66 -1.12 -8.02
C LYS A 266 -22.89 -2.21 -7.28
N CYS A 267 -21.72 -2.57 -7.78
CA CYS A 267 -20.76 -3.38 -7.06
C CYS A 267 -20.34 -2.65 -5.77
N GLU A 268 -20.17 -3.41 -4.70
CA GLU A 268 -19.59 -2.94 -3.46
C GLU A 268 -18.10 -2.66 -3.67
N ASP A 269 -17.67 -1.48 -3.25
CA ASP A 269 -16.28 -1.08 -3.36
C ASP A 269 -15.40 -1.70 -2.26
N GLY A 270 -15.99 -2.10 -1.14
CA GLY A 270 -15.29 -2.74 -0.02
C GLY A 270 -14.17 -1.91 0.64
N ARG A 271 -13.91 -0.69 0.16
CA ARG A 271 -12.86 0.19 0.67
C ARG A 271 -13.29 1.01 1.87
N GLU A 272 -12.33 1.29 2.74
CA GLU A 272 -12.49 2.35 3.75
C GLU A 272 -12.61 3.72 3.06
N GLU A 273 -13.70 4.44 3.34
CA GLU A 273 -14.06 5.74 2.74
C GLU A 273 -12.92 6.78 2.82
N TYR A 274 -12.07 6.69 3.85
CA TYR A 274 -10.91 7.56 4.04
C TYR A 274 -9.87 7.48 2.91
N TRP A 275 -9.69 6.31 2.28
CA TRP A 275 -8.63 6.10 1.27
C TRP A 275 -9.11 6.29 -0.17
N ALA A 276 -10.42 6.26 -0.42
CA ALA A 276 -10.99 6.38 -1.76
C ALA A 276 -10.55 7.67 -2.50
N HIS A 277 -10.29 8.77 -1.79
CA HIS A 277 -9.89 10.04 -2.40
C HIS A 277 -8.40 10.15 -2.77
N HIS A 278 -7.56 9.23 -2.30
CA HIS A 278 -6.12 9.26 -2.55
C HIS A 278 -5.69 8.43 -3.76
N TYR A 279 -6.51 7.45 -4.17
CA TYR A 279 -6.15 6.47 -5.20
C TYR A 279 -6.87 6.64 -6.55
N ASP A 280 -7.76 7.63 -6.69
CA ASP A 280 -8.45 7.97 -7.94
C ASP A 280 -7.47 8.39 -9.06
N ALA A 281 -6.28 8.84 -8.66
CA ALA A 281 -5.23 9.28 -9.55
C ALA A 281 -4.53 8.12 -10.27
N TYR A 282 -4.54 6.89 -9.74
CA TYR A 282 -3.65 5.78 -10.16
C TYR A 282 -4.20 4.94 -11.34
N LYS A 283 -4.79 5.60 -12.34
CA LYS A 283 -5.39 4.91 -13.49
C LYS A 283 -4.38 4.19 -14.35
N CYS A 284 -3.16 4.71 -14.50
CA CYS A 284 -2.09 4.02 -15.23
C CYS A 284 -1.72 2.69 -14.58
N ALA A 285 -1.55 2.66 -13.25
CA ALA A 285 -1.27 1.44 -12.51
C ALA A 285 -2.41 0.41 -12.67
N ALA A 286 -3.65 0.85 -12.44
CA ALA A 286 -4.85 0.04 -12.56
C ALA A 286 -5.00 -0.57 -13.96
N THR A 287 -4.85 0.27 -14.99
CA THR A 287 -4.95 -0.12 -16.40
C THR A 287 -3.81 -1.04 -16.81
N GLY A 288 -2.60 -0.80 -16.31
CA GLY A 288 -1.45 -1.68 -16.51
C GLY A 288 -1.70 -3.08 -15.96
N LEU A 289 -2.16 -3.21 -14.71
CA LEU A 289 -2.48 -4.50 -14.10
C LEU A 289 -3.63 -5.21 -14.80
N ALA A 290 -4.72 -4.49 -15.12
CA ALA A 290 -5.84 -5.07 -15.85
C ALA A 290 -5.41 -5.57 -17.25
N ALA A 291 -4.66 -4.75 -18.01
CA ALA A 291 -4.13 -5.16 -19.31
C ALA A 291 -3.20 -6.37 -19.20
N LEU A 292 -2.35 -6.44 -18.17
CA LEU A 292 -1.47 -7.59 -17.93
C LEU A 292 -2.25 -8.89 -17.69
N ALA A 293 -3.44 -8.84 -17.07
CA ALA A 293 -4.30 -10.00 -16.92
C ALA A 293 -4.80 -10.53 -18.29
N PHE A 294 -5.25 -9.64 -19.18
CA PHE A 294 -5.64 -10.04 -20.54
C PHE A 294 -4.45 -10.60 -21.34
N LEU A 295 -3.30 -9.93 -21.27
CA LEU A 295 -2.06 -10.35 -21.97
C LEU A 295 -1.51 -11.67 -21.43
N GLY A 296 -1.68 -11.95 -20.14
CA GLY A 296 -1.31 -13.22 -19.52
C GLY A 296 -2.17 -14.38 -20.05
N ALA A 297 -3.48 -14.16 -20.18
CA ALA A 297 -4.40 -15.08 -20.82
C ALA A 297 -4.21 -15.20 -22.36
N GLY A 298 -3.31 -14.39 -22.93
CA GLY A 298 -2.95 -14.40 -24.34
C GLY A 298 -3.83 -13.52 -25.22
N TYR A 299 -4.76 -12.75 -24.66
CA TYR A 299 -5.51 -11.75 -25.41
C TYR A 299 -4.60 -10.53 -25.68
N THR A 300 -4.51 -10.12 -26.94
CA THR A 300 -3.73 -8.95 -27.37
C THR A 300 -4.61 -7.96 -28.11
N GLN A 301 -4.10 -6.76 -28.41
CA GLN A 301 -4.81 -5.76 -29.22
C GLN A 301 -4.99 -6.15 -30.69
N MET A 302 -4.23 -7.16 -31.14
CA MET A 302 -4.35 -7.71 -32.48
C MET A 302 -5.46 -8.75 -32.51
N ASP A 303 -6.06 -8.95 -33.69
CA ASP A 303 -6.89 -10.12 -33.91
C ASP A 303 -6.06 -11.37 -33.57
N ASP A 304 -6.70 -12.29 -32.88
CA ASP A 304 -6.30 -13.69 -32.86
C ASP A 304 -5.96 -14.12 -34.31
N GLN A 305 -4.66 -14.25 -34.62
CA GLN A 305 -4.16 -14.83 -35.87
C GLN A 305 -3.86 -16.32 -35.71
N ARG A 306 -4.52 -17.02 -34.77
CA ARG A 306 -4.08 -18.36 -34.35
C ARG A 306 -4.57 -19.49 -35.23
N THR A 307 -5.31 -19.23 -36.30
CA THR A 307 -5.55 -20.24 -37.34
C THR A 307 -6.02 -19.61 -38.65
N GLU A 308 -5.12 -19.40 -39.60
CA GLU A 308 -5.49 -19.70 -40.98
C GLU A 308 -5.42 -21.23 -41.12
N VAL A 309 -6.46 -21.94 -40.69
CA VAL A 309 -6.66 -23.29 -41.22
C VAL A 309 -7.13 -23.09 -42.65
N SER A 310 -6.30 -23.47 -43.62
CA SER A 310 -6.64 -23.37 -45.04
C SER A 310 -8.02 -24.00 -45.28
N GLY A 311 -9.02 -23.16 -45.61
CA GLY A 311 -10.38 -23.61 -45.93
C GLY A 311 -11.45 -23.40 -44.85
N GLN A 312 -11.14 -22.80 -43.69
CA GLN A 312 -12.17 -22.37 -42.71
C GLN A 312 -12.31 -20.84 -42.67
N GLU A 313 -13.55 -20.35 -42.50
CA GLU A 313 -13.81 -18.93 -42.28
C GLU A 313 -13.06 -18.43 -41.04
N LYS A 314 -12.37 -17.29 -41.19
CA LYS A 314 -11.61 -16.67 -40.11
C LYS A 314 -12.55 -16.42 -38.92
N PRO A 315 -12.24 -16.94 -37.71
CA PRO A 315 -13.07 -16.68 -36.55
C PRO A 315 -13.14 -15.17 -36.26
N PRO A 316 -14.28 -14.68 -35.75
CA PRO A 316 -14.43 -13.27 -35.43
C PRO A 316 -13.47 -12.85 -34.32
N ARG A 317 -12.95 -11.62 -34.42
CA ARG A 317 -12.11 -10.97 -33.42
C ARG A 317 -12.72 -11.11 -32.02
N HIS A 318 -11.95 -11.60 -31.06
CA HIS A 318 -12.43 -11.70 -29.68
C HIS A 318 -12.67 -10.30 -29.09
N PRO A 319 -13.79 -10.05 -28.38
CA PRO A 319 -14.10 -8.72 -27.82
C PRO A 319 -13.03 -8.18 -26.88
N PHE A 320 -12.28 -9.06 -26.19
CA PHE A 320 -11.17 -8.65 -25.35
C PHE A 320 -10.01 -8.03 -26.12
N CYS A 321 -9.87 -8.27 -27.43
CA CYS A 321 -8.88 -7.57 -28.25
C CYS A 321 -9.14 -6.05 -28.25
N ASP A 322 -10.40 -5.62 -28.26
CA ASP A 322 -10.77 -4.21 -28.19
C ASP A 322 -10.59 -3.63 -26.79
N VAL A 323 -10.82 -4.45 -25.75
CA VAL A 323 -10.54 -4.08 -24.36
C VAL A 323 -9.04 -3.78 -24.20
N VAL A 324 -8.18 -4.67 -24.71
CA VAL A 324 -6.72 -4.50 -24.67
C VAL A 324 -6.29 -3.30 -25.53
N ASP A 325 -6.79 -3.16 -26.76
CA ASP A 325 -6.43 -2.03 -27.64
C ASP A 325 -6.75 -0.69 -26.99
N ARG A 326 -7.95 -0.52 -26.39
CA ARG A 326 -8.30 0.70 -25.67
C ARG A 326 -7.42 0.95 -24.45
N ALA A 327 -7.07 -0.10 -23.71
CA ALA A 327 -6.16 0.01 -22.56
C ALA A 327 -4.78 0.52 -22.97
N LEU A 328 -4.19 -0.06 -24.02
CA LEU A 328 -2.89 0.35 -24.54
C LEU A 328 -2.94 1.77 -25.13
N GLN A 329 -4.03 2.12 -25.84
CA GLN A 329 -4.23 3.49 -26.31
C GLN A 329 -4.29 4.50 -25.16
N PHE A 330 -4.97 4.18 -24.05
CA PHE A 330 -4.98 5.01 -22.85
C PHE A 330 -3.55 5.19 -22.30
N LEU A 331 -2.81 4.10 -22.09
CA LEU A 331 -1.44 4.16 -21.57
C LEU A 331 -0.51 4.98 -22.48
N CYS A 332 -0.56 4.77 -23.80
CA CYS A 332 0.21 5.56 -24.76
C CYS A 332 -0.15 7.06 -24.71
N LYS A 333 -1.43 7.41 -24.50
CA LYS A 333 -1.88 8.80 -24.35
C LYS A 333 -1.48 9.41 -23.01
N SER A 334 -1.37 8.61 -21.95
CA SER A 334 -0.94 9.05 -20.62
C SER A 334 0.58 9.15 -20.48
N GLN A 335 1.36 8.58 -21.41
CA GLN A 335 2.80 8.66 -21.37
C GLN A 335 3.28 10.10 -21.55
N ARG A 336 4.07 10.58 -20.59
CA ARG A 336 4.71 11.90 -20.62
C ARG A 336 5.88 11.91 -21.59
N ALA A 337 6.35 13.12 -21.94
CA ALA A 337 7.49 13.31 -22.83
C ALA A 337 8.81 12.71 -22.30
N ASP A 338 8.96 12.60 -20.97
CA ASP A 338 10.09 11.93 -20.31
C ASP A 338 9.96 10.39 -20.30
N GLY A 339 8.82 9.85 -20.74
CA GLY A 339 8.50 8.43 -20.76
C GLY A 339 7.76 7.91 -19.54
N CYS A 340 7.58 8.74 -18.52
CA CYS A 340 6.85 8.39 -17.31
C CYS A 340 5.38 8.10 -17.64
N LEU A 341 4.82 7.04 -17.05
CA LEU A 341 3.46 6.56 -17.29
C LEU A 341 2.62 6.79 -16.04
N ILE A 342 2.05 8.00 -15.95
CA ILE A 342 1.13 8.41 -14.88
C ILE A 342 -0.06 9.12 -15.50
N SER A 343 -1.21 8.98 -14.87
CA SER A 343 -2.48 9.57 -15.30
C SER A 343 -2.75 10.93 -14.65
N SER A 344 -2.03 11.28 -13.58
CA SER A 344 -2.17 12.56 -12.88
C SER A 344 -0.88 12.99 -12.21
N ASP A 345 -0.60 14.29 -12.20
CA ASP A 345 0.52 14.86 -11.40
C ASP A 345 0.36 14.60 -9.90
N ARG A 346 -0.84 14.25 -9.43
CA ARG A 346 -1.10 13.82 -8.05
C ARG A 346 -0.35 12.51 -7.70
N GLU A 347 0.08 11.74 -8.70
CA GLU A 347 0.89 10.53 -8.53
C GLU A 347 2.39 10.82 -8.44
N SER A 348 2.85 12.07 -8.61
CA SER A 348 4.29 12.36 -8.82
C SER A 348 5.21 11.80 -7.73
N GLU A 349 4.76 11.82 -6.47
CA GLU A 349 5.50 11.28 -5.31
C GLU A 349 5.64 9.75 -5.32
N ARG A 350 4.82 9.04 -6.11
CA ARG A 350 4.76 7.57 -6.23
C ARG A 350 4.70 7.08 -7.68
N SER A 351 5.16 7.92 -8.58
CA SER A 351 5.02 7.76 -10.03
C SER A 351 5.72 6.50 -10.57
N THR A 352 6.79 6.04 -9.93
CA THR A 352 7.58 4.90 -10.43
C THR A 352 6.84 3.57 -10.34
N VAL A 353 5.98 3.37 -9.34
CA VAL A 353 5.17 2.15 -9.22
C VAL A 353 4.11 2.08 -10.32
N SER A 354 3.35 3.16 -10.50
CA SER A 354 2.40 3.28 -11.62
C SER A 354 3.09 3.07 -12.96
N HIS A 355 4.24 3.72 -13.13
CA HIS A 355 5.04 3.60 -14.34
C HIS A 355 5.51 2.17 -14.60
N GLY A 356 5.99 1.47 -13.56
CA GLY A 356 6.45 0.09 -13.67
C GLY A 356 5.34 -0.84 -14.16
N MET A 357 4.18 -0.80 -13.50
CA MET A 357 3.03 -1.65 -13.87
C MET A 357 2.51 -1.35 -15.28
N ALA A 358 2.34 -0.07 -15.62
CA ALA A 358 1.89 0.35 -16.95
C ALA A 358 2.92 0.04 -18.05
N GLY A 359 4.21 0.23 -17.75
CA GLY A 359 5.30 0.00 -18.67
C GLY A 359 5.47 -1.48 -19.01
N ILE A 360 5.33 -2.38 -18.03
CA ILE A 360 5.32 -3.83 -18.28
C ILE A 360 4.18 -4.19 -19.23
N ALA A 361 2.97 -3.66 -19.05
CA ALA A 361 1.83 -3.91 -19.95
C ALA A 361 2.12 -3.50 -21.40
N LEU A 362 2.63 -2.29 -21.61
CA LEU A 362 3.00 -1.80 -22.95
C LEU A 362 4.09 -2.65 -23.60
N ILE A 363 5.11 -3.02 -22.82
CA ILE A 363 6.25 -3.80 -23.32
C ILE A 363 5.86 -5.25 -23.59
N GLU A 364 5.08 -5.90 -22.73
CA GLU A 364 4.59 -7.26 -22.97
C GLU A 364 3.66 -7.29 -24.19
N ALA A 365 2.75 -6.33 -24.34
CA ALA A 365 1.92 -6.22 -25.54
C ALA A 365 2.77 -6.08 -26.82
N TYR A 366 3.79 -5.21 -26.79
CA TYR A 366 4.75 -5.10 -27.89
C TYR A 366 5.53 -6.39 -28.12
N SER A 367 5.94 -7.10 -27.07
CA SER A 367 6.69 -8.34 -27.19
C SER A 367 5.87 -9.48 -27.79
N LEU A 368 4.56 -9.52 -27.51
CA LEU A 368 3.65 -10.55 -28.00
C LEU A 368 3.21 -10.33 -29.45
N THR A 369 3.21 -9.07 -29.91
CA THR A 369 2.57 -8.68 -31.19
C THR A 369 3.53 -8.03 -32.18
N HIS A 370 4.66 -7.52 -31.71
CA HIS A 370 5.57 -6.64 -32.45
C HIS A 370 4.88 -5.45 -33.13
N ASP A 371 3.75 -5.00 -32.60
CA ASP A 371 3.00 -3.87 -33.14
C ASP A 371 3.88 -2.60 -33.19
N PRO A 372 4.18 -2.06 -34.39
CA PRO A 372 5.09 -0.93 -34.54
C PRO A 372 4.55 0.34 -33.85
N ARG A 373 3.24 0.43 -33.59
CA ARG A 373 2.63 1.54 -32.84
C ARG A 373 3.13 1.59 -31.40
N LEU A 374 3.45 0.44 -30.80
CA LEU A 374 3.84 0.34 -29.40
C LEU A 374 5.34 0.52 -29.16
N ARG A 375 6.19 0.18 -30.15
CA ARG A 375 7.66 0.23 -30.00
C ARG A 375 8.20 1.58 -29.51
N PRO A 376 7.78 2.75 -30.06
CA PRO A 376 8.15 4.07 -29.53
C PRO A 376 7.91 4.22 -28.04
N HIS A 377 6.68 3.92 -27.61
CA HIS A 377 6.21 4.10 -26.26
C HIS A 377 6.89 3.13 -25.29
N ALA A 378 7.06 1.88 -25.73
CA ALA A 378 7.76 0.85 -24.98
C ALA A 378 9.23 1.23 -24.75
N GLN A 379 9.96 1.67 -25.78
CA GLN A 379 11.34 2.12 -25.63
C GLN A 379 11.45 3.37 -24.75
N LEU A 380 10.51 4.31 -24.87
CA LEU A 380 10.50 5.51 -24.04
C LEU A 380 10.24 5.18 -22.56
N ALA A 381 9.41 4.18 -22.26
CA ALA A 381 9.22 3.71 -20.89
C ALA A 381 10.51 3.11 -20.32
N VAL A 382 11.22 2.27 -21.09
CA VAL A 382 12.53 1.73 -20.70
C VAL A 382 13.54 2.85 -20.43
N ASN A 383 13.55 3.89 -21.27
CA ASN A 383 14.44 5.03 -21.11
C ASN A 383 14.15 5.79 -19.81
N HIS A 384 12.89 5.98 -19.46
CA HIS A 384 12.46 6.58 -18.20
C HIS A 384 12.94 5.75 -17.01
N THR A 385 12.68 4.44 -16.98
CA THR A 385 13.15 3.53 -15.92
C THR A 385 14.66 3.64 -15.72
N CYS A 386 15.44 3.60 -16.80
CA CYS A 386 16.91 3.69 -16.71
C CYS A 386 17.37 5.06 -16.22
N THR A 387 16.66 6.13 -16.60
CA THR A 387 16.98 7.50 -16.18
C THR A 387 16.62 7.72 -14.71
N ALA A 388 15.52 7.14 -14.22
CA ALA A 388 15.05 7.27 -12.84
C ALA A 388 15.88 6.45 -11.82
N GLN A 389 16.73 5.53 -12.28
CA GLN A 389 17.58 4.70 -11.40
C GLN A 389 18.54 5.56 -10.58
N GLN A 390 18.60 5.32 -9.28
CA GLN A 390 19.43 6.06 -8.32
C GLN A 390 20.90 5.63 -8.39
N ASP A 391 21.80 6.42 -7.81
CA ASP A 391 23.24 6.14 -7.85
C ASP A 391 23.64 4.85 -7.12
N ASN A 392 22.82 4.40 -6.16
CA ASN A 392 22.98 3.10 -5.49
C ASN A 392 22.48 1.91 -6.32
N GLY A 393 21.93 2.17 -7.53
CA GLY A 393 21.38 1.18 -8.44
C GLY A 393 19.92 0.78 -8.21
N GLY A 394 19.30 1.26 -7.13
CA GLY A 394 17.89 1.06 -6.83
C GLY A 394 16.97 2.11 -7.46
N TRP A 395 15.70 2.09 -7.07
CA TRP A 395 14.68 3.07 -7.46
C TRP A 395 13.89 3.53 -6.25
N ASP A 396 13.36 4.74 -6.30
CA ASP A 396 12.50 5.31 -5.27
C ASP A 396 11.08 5.52 -5.82
N TYR A 397 10.11 5.84 -4.96
CA TYR A 397 8.71 6.08 -5.35
C TYR A 397 8.55 7.25 -6.33
N GLY A 398 9.38 8.29 -6.21
CA GLY A 398 9.45 9.40 -7.15
C GLY A 398 10.67 9.33 -8.07
N ASN A 399 10.65 10.14 -9.11
CA ASN A 399 11.76 10.25 -10.08
C ASN A 399 12.89 11.20 -9.62
N TYR A 400 12.81 11.77 -8.41
CA TYR A 400 13.82 12.68 -7.87
C TYR A 400 15.05 11.91 -7.38
N ARG A 401 16.21 12.56 -7.40
CA ARG A 401 17.48 12.00 -6.91
C ARG A 401 17.51 12.04 -5.38
N SER A 402 16.92 11.03 -4.75
CA SER A 402 16.86 10.90 -3.28
C SER A 402 18.08 10.21 -2.70
N GLY A 403 18.78 9.39 -3.49
CA GLY A 403 19.78 8.46 -2.98
C GLY A 403 19.19 7.27 -2.22
N ARG A 404 17.86 7.20 -2.09
CA ARG A 404 17.13 6.07 -1.49
C ARG A 404 16.83 5.03 -2.55
N GLY A 405 17.04 3.75 -2.24
CA GLY A 405 16.61 2.65 -3.11
C GLY A 405 15.63 1.75 -2.37
N ASP A 406 14.45 1.51 -2.95
CA ASP A 406 13.36 0.72 -2.39
C ASP A 406 13.20 -0.61 -3.15
N THR A 407 13.22 -1.74 -2.44
CA THR A 407 13.23 -3.08 -3.03
C THR A 407 11.90 -3.40 -3.73
N ASN A 408 10.77 -2.89 -3.23
CA ASN A 408 9.48 -3.08 -3.87
C ASN A 408 9.45 -2.37 -5.24
N VAL A 409 9.88 -1.11 -5.27
CA VAL A 409 9.94 -0.33 -6.52
C VAL A 409 10.93 -0.96 -7.49
N ALA A 410 12.12 -1.35 -7.01
CA ALA A 410 13.14 -2.00 -7.83
C ALA A 410 12.61 -3.29 -8.49
N SER A 411 11.77 -4.05 -7.79
CA SER A 411 11.18 -5.28 -8.33
C SER A 411 10.32 -5.03 -9.59
N TRP A 412 9.48 -3.98 -9.57
CA TRP A 412 8.70 -3.58 -10.74
C TRP A 412 9.59 -3.08 -11.89
N GLN A 413 10.60 -2.26 -11.59
CA GLN A 413 11.49 -1.71 -12.61
C GLN A 413 12.34 -2.81 -13.28
N VAL A 414 12.84 -3.76 -12.51
CA VAL A 414 13.59 -4.90 -13.06
C VAL A 414 12.69 -5.80 -13.92
N MET A 415 11.44 -6.03 -13.51
CA MET A 415 10.48 -6.77 -14.33
C MET A 415 10.18 -6.05 -15.66
N LEU A 416 10.10 -4.71 -15.64
CA LEU A 416 9.99 -3.87 -16.83
C LEU A 416 11.22 -4.04 -17.75
N LEU A 417 12.43 -3.92 -17.21
CA LEU A 417 13.68 -4.08 -17.98
C LEU A 417 13.85 -5.51 -18.52
N ARG A 418 13.43 -6.53 -17.77
CA ARG A 418 13.43 -7.92 -18.23
C ARG A 418 12.47 -8.12 -19.40
N SER A 419 11.26 -7.58 -19.30
CA SER A 419 10.29 -7.60 -20.39
C SER A 419 10.82 -6.86 -21.63
N ALA A 420 11.57 -5.77 -21.42
CA ALA A 420 12.20 -5.02 -22.50
C ALA A 420 13.26 -5.85 -23.24
N ARG A 421 14.09 -6.60 -22.51
CA ARG A 421 15.05 -7.53 -23.13
C ARG A 421 14.35 -8.66 -23.89
N ALA A 422 13.23 -9.18 -23.39
CA ALA A 422 12.44 -10.17 -24.11
C ALA A 422 11.85 -9.61 -25.41
N ALA A 423 11.49 -8.32 -25.40
CA ALA A 423 10.95 -7.61 -26.56
C ALA A 423 12.01 -7.10 -27.55
N GLY A 424 13.31 -7.31 -27.29
CA GLY A 424 14.39 -6.77 -28.12
C GLY A 424 14.50 -5.24 -28.08
N LEU A 425 14.11 -4.63 -26.96
CA LEU A 425 14.29 -3.20 -26.69
C LEU A 425 15.66 -2.94 -26.07
N ALA A 426 16.17 -1.72 -26.26
CA ALA A 426 17.50 -1.36 -25.79
C ALA A 426 17.50 -1.14 -24.28
N VAL A 427 18.24 -1.99 -23.56
CA VAL A 427 18.48 -1.89 -22.12
C VAL A 427 19.98 -1.70 -21.88
N PRO A 428 20.43 -0.59 -21.27
CA PRO A 428 21.85 -0.28 -21.12
C PRO A 428 22.51 -1.22 -20.10
N LYS A 429 23.71 -1.69 -20.44
CA LYS A 429 24.50 -2.57 -19.56
C LYS A 429 24.70 -1.97 -18.17
N LYS A 430 25.00 -0.67 -18.08
CA LYS A 430 25.22 0.00 -16.78
C LYS A 430 24.00 -0.10 -15.87
N ALA A 431 22.79 0.13 -16.38
CA ALA A 431 21.60 0.11 -15.53
C ALA A 431 21.31 -1.29 -14.97
N TRP A 432 21.50 -2.32 -15.81
CA TRP A 432 21.34 -3.72 -15.41
C TRP A 432 22.34 -4.14 -14.34
N GLU A 433 23.62 -3.81 -14.52
CA GLU A 433 24.67 -4.14 -13.54
C GLU A 433 24.52 -3.35 -12.23
N MET A 434 24.08 -2.08 -12.29
CA MET A 434 23.77 -1.31 -11.09
C MET A 434 22.59 -1.88 -10.31
N ALA A 435 21.57 -2.41 -11.00
CA ALA A 435 20.47 -3.10 -10.34
C ALA A 435 20.95 -4.37 -9.59
N LYS A 436 21.94 -5.10 -10.14
CA LYS A 436 22.58 -6.22 -9.44
C LYS A 436 23.32 -5.75 -8.19
N VAL A 437 24.09 -4.67 -8.29
CA VAL A 437 24.80 -4.07 -7.15
C VAL A 437 23.82 -3.71 -6.04
N TYR A 438 22.72 -3.05 -6.38
CA TYR A 438 21.65 -2.72 -5.44
C TYR A 438 21.12 -3.98 -4.75
N MET A 439 20.70 -4.99 -5.52
CA MET A 439 20.13 -6.21 -4.96
C MET A 439 21.09 -6.99 -4.07
N GLU A 440 22.38 -7.02 -4.39
CA GLU A 440 23.39 -7.60 -3.49
C GLU A 440 23.53 -6.78 -2.20
N SER A 441 23.48 -5.45 -2.30
CA SER A 441 23.62 -4.58 -1.13
C SER A 441 22.42 -4.60 -0.17
N VAL A 442 21.23 -5.04 -0.61
CA VAL A 442 20.06 -5.24 0.27
C VAL A 442 19.89 -6.68 0.74
N THR A 443 20.73 -7.63 0.29
CA THR A 443 20.53 -9.06 0.58
C THR A 443 21.55 -9.59 1.58
N ASP A 444 21.07 -10.16 2.69
CA ASP A 444 21.88 -10.99 3.57
C ASP A 444 21.65 -12.49 3.25
N ARG A 445 22.53 -13.05 2.41
CA ARG A 445 22.52 -14.47 2.01
C ARG A 445 22.69 -15.44 3.20
N LYS A 446 23.28 -14.99 4.32
CA LYS A 446 23.49 -15.85 5.50
C LYS A 446 22.18 -16.08 6.23
N SER A 447 21.38 -15.03 6.42
CA SER A 447 20.07 -15.13 7.09
C SER A 447 18.89 -15.34 6.14
N GLY A 448 19.06 -15.12 4.84
CA GLY A 448 17.95 -15.12 3.86
C GLY A 448 17.10 -13.86 3.92
N LYS A 449 17.55 -12.80 4.62
CA LYS A 449 16.82 -11.54 4.72
C LYS A 449 17.15 -10.62 3.54
N ILE A 450 16.15 -9.87 3.12
CA ILE A 450 16.29 -8.79 2.14
C ILE A 450 15.75 -7.51 2.78
N ALA A 451 16.56 -6.44 2.75
CA ALA A 451 16.22 -5.14 3.29
C ALA A 451 15.13 -4.47 2.46
N TYR A 452 14.30 -3.67 3.14
CA TYR A 452 13.24 -2.92 2.49
C TYR A 452 13.81 -1.82 1.61
N GLU A 453 14.79 -1.10 2.16
CA GLU A 453 15.37 0.08 1.53
C GLU A 453 16.84 0.24 1.92
N LEU A 454 17.54 1.00 1.08
CA LEU A 454 18.81 1.64 1.41
C LEU A 454 18.58 3.13 1.53
N GLU A 455 18.92 3.70 2.69
CA GLU A 455 19.05 5.14 2.88
C GLU A 455 20.54 5.47 3.06
N GLY A 456 21.18 6.00 2.01
CA GLY A 456 22.64 6.11 2.00
C GLY A 456 23.31 4.70 2.08
N PRO A 457 24.35 4.49 2.90
CA PRO A 457 24.95 3.18 3.10
C PRO A 457 24.17 2.28 4.08
N GLN A 458 23.13 2.79 4.74
CA GLN A 458 22.40 2.03 5.75
C GLN A 458 21.29 1.18 5.12
N GLN A 459 21.29 -0.11 5.44
CA GLN A 459 20.15 -1.00 5.22
C GLN A 459 19.08 -0.73 6.26
N VAL A 460 17.85 -0.49 5.82
CA VAL A 460 16.69 -0.45 6.72
C VAL A 460 15.92 -1.75 6.55
N MET A 461 15.97 -2.55 7.61
CA MET A 461 15.19 -3.78 7.72
C MET A 461 13.82 -3.45 8.29
N GLN A 462 12.77 -3.96 7.66
CA GLN A 462 11.42 -3.91 8.21
C GLN A 462 11.03 -5.31 8.70
N GLU A 463 10.78 -5.44 10.01
CA GLU A 463 10.31 -6.69 10.60
C GLU A 463 8.96 -7.10 9.97
N GLY A 464 8.80 -8.38 9.62
CA GLY A 464 7.55 -8.93 9.07
C GLY A 464 7.28 -8.67 7.58
N CYS A 465 8.27 -8.21 6.80
CA CYS A 465 8.07 -7.90 5.38
C CYS A 465 8.42 -9.07 4.44
N ASN A 466 7.69 -10.19 4.53
CA ASN A 466 7.92 -11.38 3.67
C ASN A 466 7.68 -11.10 2.18
N SER A 467 6.88 -10.09 1.86
CA SER A 467 6.72 -9.56 0.49
C SER A 467 8.00 -9.05 -0.11
N ILE A 468 8.89 -8.46 0.70
CA ILE A 468 10.18 -7.95 0.25
C ILE A 468 11.18 -9.07 0.04
N VAL A 469 11.13 -10.11 0.87
CA VAL A 469 11.91 -11.33 0.63
C VAL A 469 11.49 -11.99 -0.68
N ALA A 470 10.18 -12.16 -0.91
CA ALA A 470 9.68 -12.74 -2.15
C ALA A 470 10.02 -11.87 -3.38
N ALA A 471 9.72 -10.57 -3.34
CA ALA A 471 9.96 -9.65 -4.44
C ALA A 471 11.45 -9.47 -4.73
N GLY A 472 12.27 -9.33 -3.68
CA GLY A 472 13.71 -9.27 -3.80
C GLY A 472 14.30 -10.57 -4.37
N TRP A 473 13.83 -11.74 -3.94
CA TRP A 473 14.32 -13.02 -4.48
C TRP A 473 13.99 -13.19 -5.97
N VAL A 474 12.75 -12.89 -6.38
CA VAL A 474 12.37 -12.87 -7.80
C VAL A 474 13.22 -11.88 -8.59
N THR A 475 13.47 -10.69 -8.05
CA THR A 475 14.30 -9.67 -8.67
C THR A 475 15.74 -10.15 -8.88
N ARG A 476 16.32 -10.83 -7.89
CA ARG A 476 17.66 -11.45 -8.01
C ARG A 476 17.69 -12.51 -9.12
N ALA A 477 16.70 -13.39 -9.16
CA ALA A 477 16.57 -14.40 -10.21
C ALA A 477 16.44 -13.75 -11.60
N TYR A 478 15.66 -12.68 -11.71
CA TYR A 478 15.43 -11.95 -12.96
C TYR A 478 16.67 -11.21 -13.47
N LEU A 479 17.52 -10.74 -12.56
CA LEU A 479 18.81 -10.13 -12.87
C LEU A 479 19.90 -11.16 -13.22
N GLY A 480 19.64 -12.46 -13.01
CA GLY A 480 20.63 -13.52 -13.17
C GLY A 480 21.70 -13.50 -12.09
N ILE A 481 21.37 -13.05 -10.87
CA ILE A 481 22.27 -13.13 -9.73
C ILE A 481 22.33 -14.58 -9.27
N PRO A 482 23.51 -15.22 -9.23
CA PRO A 482 23.60 -16.62 -8.82
C PRO A 482 23.34 -16.72 -7.32
N ASP A 483 22.30 -17.47 -6.97
CA ASP A 483 22.01 -17.92 -5.61
C ASP A 483 22.17 -19.44 -5.58
N ASP A 484 22.97 -19.96 -4.65
CA ASP A 484 23.13 -21.40 -4.46
C ASP A 484 21.88 -22.00 -3.80
N HIS A 485 21.72 -23.32 -3.89
CA HIS A 485 20.56 -24.00 -3.30
C HIS A 485 20.39 -23.70 -1.80
N PRO A 486 21.45 -23.64 -0.96
CA PRO A 486 21.32 -23.22 0.44
C PRO A 486 20.76 -21.80 0.65
N THR A 487 21.14 -20.82 -0.17
CA THR A 487 20.55 -19.47 -0.10
C THR A 487 19.10 -19.48 -0.57
N GLN A 488 18.78 -20.16 -1.68
CA GLN A 488 17.41 -20.32 -2.17
C GLN A 488 16.50 -20.96 -1.12
N GLU A 489 16.96 -22.02 -0.46
CA GLU A 489 16.24 -22.72 0.60
C GLU A 489 15.92 -21.82 1.80
N LYS A 490 16.77 -20.85 2.13
CA LYS A 490 16.48 -19.87 3.20
C LYS A 490 15.36 -18.91 2.80
N PHE A 491 15.35 -18.44 1.54
CA PHE A 491 14.25 -17.62 1.04
C PHE A 491 12.95 -18.41 1.00
N ALA A 492 12.98 -19.65 0.48
CA ALA A 492 11.85 -20.55 0.47
C ALA A 492 11.33 -20.85 1.89
N ALA A 493 12.22 -21.06 2.86
CA ALA A 493 11.84 -21.30 4.25
C ALA A 493 11.14 -20.11 4.91
N ILE A 494 11.45 -18.88 4.52
CA ILE A 494 10.73 -17.68 4.98
C ILE A 494 9.32 -17.65 4.37
N ILE A 495 9.22 -17.90 3.06
CA ILE A 495 7.95 -17.90 2.33
C ILE A 495 7.02 -19.03 2.81
N ARG A 496 7.54 -20.24 3.02
CA ARG A 496 6.79 -21.40 3.54
C ARG A 496 6.07 -21.15 4.86
N ARG A 497 6.62 -20.31 5.73
CA ARG A 497 6.02 -19.99 7.03
C ARG A 497 4.76 -19.14 6.90
N VAL A 498 4.52 -18.59 5.71
CA VAL A 498 3.49 -17.59 5.43
C VAL A 498 2.73 -18.04 4.17
N PRO A 499 1.98 -19.16 4.25
CA PRO A 499 1.27 -19.73 3.10
C PRO A 499 0.18 -18.78 2.59
N PRO A 500 -0.23 -18.90 1.32
CA PRO A 500 -1.16 -17.97 0.70
C PRO A 500 -2.54 -17.97 1.36
N ARG A 501 -3.12 -16.76 1.44
CA ARG A 501 -4.45 -16.50 2.00
C ARG A 501 -5.22 -15.47 1.18
N PHE A 502 -6.52 -15.39 1.46
CA PHE A 502 -7.45 -14.43 0.85
C PHE A 502 -8.49 -14.02 1.90
N ASP A 503 -8.03 -13.40 2.98
CA ASP A 503 -8.86 -12.97 4.10
C ASP A 503 -8.33 -11.65 4.68
N ASP A 504 -9.14 -11.04 5.53
CA ASP A 504 -8.76 -9.90 6.39
C ASP A 504 -8.19 -10.37 7.74
N GLU A 505 -7.98 -11.69 7.90
CA GLU A 505 -7.45 -12.29 9.13
C GLU A 505 -5.97 -11.96 9.36
N TRP A 506 -5.59 -12.04 10.63
CA TRP A 506 -4.34 -11.53 11.16
C TRP A 506 -3.18 -12.47 10.80
N GLY A 507 -2.40 -12.07 9.79
CA GLY A 507 -1.21 -12.77 9.33
C GLY A 507 0.06 -11.93 9.51
N SER A 508 1.23 -12.58 9.51
CA SER A 508 2.56 -11.94 9.64
C SER A 508 3.03 -11.17 8.40
N CYS A 509 2.12 -10.81 7.49
CA CYS A 509 2.40 -9.89 6.40
C CYS A 509 2.00 -8.49 6.84
N ALA A 510 2.93 -7.54 6.82
CA ALA A 510 2.60 -6.13 6.95
C ALA A 510 3.32 -5.37 5.83
N HIS A 511 2.56 -4.63 5.03
CA HIS A 511 3.11 -3.59 4.18
C HIS A 511 2.30 -2.29 4.35
N TRP A 512 2.83 -1.38 5.18
CA TRP A 512 3.02 0.07 4.96
C TRP A 512 3.40 0.73 6.30
N SER A 513 4.39 1.62 6.28
CA SER A 513 5.08 2.26 7.41
C SER A 513 4.28 3.29 8.23
N MET A 514 2.93 3.31 8.15
CA MET A 514 2.09 4.22 8.95
C MET A 514 1.42 3.55 10.16
N LEU A 515 1.98 2.46 10.67
CA LEU A 515 1.40 1.75 11.79
C LEU A 515 2.43 1.41 12.88
N ALA A 516 3.25 2.38 13.27
CA ALA A 516 3.99 2.27 14.52
C ALA A 516 3.05 2.06 15.73
N ALA A 517 1.78 2.52 15.64
CA ALA A 517 0.74 2.30 16.63
C ALA A 517 -0.14 1.05 16.38
N ARG A 518 -0.22 0.51 15.14
CA ARG A 518 -0.85 -0.81 14.86
C ARG A 518 0.20 -1.89 14.56
N LYS A 519 1.33 -1.87 15.28
CA LYS A 519 2.33 -2.96 15.28
C LYS A 519 1.73 -4.34 15.65
N ALA A 520 0.49 -4.39 16.13
CA ALA A 520 -0.20 -5.62 16.49
C ALA A 520 -1.12 -6.20 15.38
N ALA A 521 -1.29 -5.53 14.23
CA ALA A 521 -2.39 -5.83 13.29
C ALA A 521 -2.03 -6.23 11.85
N GLY A 522 -1.07 -7.15 11.67
CA GLY A 522 -0.68 -7.61 10.33
C GLY A 522 -1.87 -8.05 9.46
N HIS A 523 -1.82 -7.72 8.17
CA HIS A 523 -2.88 -7.93 7.20
C HIS A 523 -2.33 -8.66 5.97
N TRP A 524 -3.12 -9.55 5.37
CA TRP A 524 -2.70 -10.24 4.15
C TRP A 524 -2.57 -9.29 2.94
N SER A 525 -1.79 -9.66 1.93
CA SER A 525 -1.51 -8.83 0.74
C SER A 525 -1.51 -9.65 -0.55
N LEU A 526 -2.20 -9.18 -1.59
CA LEU A 526 -2.18 -9.78 -2.93
C LEU A 526 -0.85 -9.57 -3.65
N TYR A 527 -0.15 -8.47 -3.35
CA TYR A 527 1.22 -8.25 -3.76
C TYR A 527 2.16 -9.33 -3.19
N TYR A 528 2.00 -9.69 -1.91
CA TYR A 528 2.73 -10.82 -1.34
C TYR A 528 2.41 -12.11 -2.08
N ASN A 529 1.12 -12.45 -2.24
CA ASN A 529 0.70 -13.64 -2.99
C ASN A 529 1.36 -13.71 -4.36
N TYR A 530 1.39 -12.59 -5.09
CA TYR A 530 1.97 -12.53 -6.42
C TYR A 530 3.46 -12.85 -6.44
N TYR A 531 4.26 -12.13 -5.65
CA TYR A 531 5.70 -12.35 -5.66
C TYR A 531 6.12 -13.67 -5.00
N ALA A 532 5.39 -14.12 -3.97
CA ALA A 532 5.65 -15.41 -3.35
C ALA A 532 5.28 -16.56 -4.29
N THR A 533 4.18 -16.44 -5.05
CA THR A 533 3.83 -17.41 -6.10
C THR A 533 4.89 -17.45 -7.19
N LEU A 534 5.39 -16.29 -7.65
CA LEU A 534 6.52 -16.25 -8.59
C LEU A 534 7.78 -16.91 -8.04
N ALA A 535 8.14 -16.61 -6.79
CA ALA A 535 9.33 -17.16 -6.15
C ALA A 535 9.23 -18.69 -6.03
N MET A 536 8.11 -19.20 -5.52
CA MET A 536 7.88 -20.64 -5.35
C MET A 536 7.74 -21.33 -6.70
N PHE A 537 7.14 -20.69 -7.71
CA PHE A 537 7.08 -21.22 -9.07
C PHE A 537 8.47 -21.39 -9.69
N HIS A 538 9.35 -20.40 -9.52
CA HIS A 538 10.72 -20.52 -10.00
C HIS A 538 11.51 -21.59 -9.22
N PHE A 539 11.30 -21.69 -7.92
CA PHE A 539 11.94 -22.70 -7.06
C PHE A 539 11.50 -24.13 -7.42
N GLY A 540 10.23 -24.31 -7.79
CA GLY A 540 9.71 -25.57 -8.31
C GLY A 540 9.56 -26.67 -7.25
N GLY A 541 9.44 -27.91 -7.71
CA GLY A 541 9.36 -29.11 -6.87
C GLY A 541 8.12 -29.16 -5.95
N GLU A 542 8.24 -29.92 -4.86
CA GLU A 542 7.17 -30.13 -3.88
C GLU A 542 6.72 -28.81 -3.21
N ASP A 543 7.63 -27.85 -3.08
CA ASP A 543 7.35 -26.51 -2.57
C ASP A 543 6.36 -25.75 -3.48
N TRP A 544 6.58 -25.79 -4.80
CA TRP A 544 5.63 -25.24 -5.76
C TRP A 544 4.28 -25.96 -5.73
N GLU A 545 4.29 -27.30 -5.74
CA GLU A 545 3.04 -28.09 -5.76
C GLU A 545 2.14 -27.76 -4.57
N LYS A 546 2.72 -27.72 -3.36
CA LYS A 546 2.00 -27.34 -2.13
C LYS A 546 1.54 -25.89 -2.17
N TRP A 547 2.41 -24.98 -2.62
CA TRP A 547 2.07 -23.56 -2.71
C TRP A 547 0.92 -23.31 -3.68
N ASN A 548 1.00 -23.86 -4.90
CA ASN A 548 0.00 -23.68 -5.94
C ASN A 548 -1.34 -24.30 -5.56
N ALA A 549 -1.33 -25.49 -4.94
CA ALA A 549 -2.54 -26.10 -4.42
C ALA A 549 -3.25 -25.17 -3.43
N LYS A 550 -2.50 -24.56 -2.48
CA LYS A 550 -3.07 -23.63 -1.51
C LYS A 550 -3.50 -22.30 -2.16
N MET A 551 -2.71 -21.73 -3.07
CA MET A 551 -3.07 -20.53 -3.84
C MET A 551 -4.41 -20.73 -4.57
N ARG A 552 -4.54 -21.83 -5.32
CA ARG A 552 -5.78 -22.15 -6.03
C ARG A 552 -6.95 -22.30 -5.06
N GLU A 553 -6.79 -23.04 -3.98
CA GLU A 553 -7.85 -23.20 -2.96
C GLU A 553 -8.36 -21.84 -2.45
N VAL A 554 -7.45 -20.96 -1.98
CA VAL A 554 -7.86 -19.68 -1.36
C VAL A 554 -8.34 -18.66 -2.37
N THR A 555 -7.74 -18.60 -3.57
CA THR A 555 -8.14 -17.64 -4.60
C THR A 555 -9.47 -18.06 -5.24
N LEU A 556 -9.67 -19.35 -5.56
CA LEU A 556 -10.93 -19.81 -6.14
C LEU A 556 -12.07 -19.73 -5.13
N GLY A 557 -11.82 -20.07 -3.86
CA GLY A 557 -12.81 -19.97 -2.79
C GLY A 557 -13.29 -18.53 -2.51
N ALA A 558 -12.50 -17.52 -2.89
CA ALA A 558 -12.81 -16.11 -2.68
C ALA A 558 -13.44 -15.42 -3.90
N GLN A 559 -13.55 -16.09 -5.06
CA GLN A 559 -14.15 -15.49 -6.24
C GLN A 559 -15.66 -15.35 -6.06
N ARG A 560 -16.22 -14.19 -6.41
CA ARG A 560 -17.66 -13.98 -6.43
C ARG A 560 -18.29 -14.84 -7.53
N THR A 561 -19.28 -15.65 -7.19
CA THR A 561 -19.98 -16.53 -8.15
C THR A 561 -21.37 -16.03 -8.55
N ASP A 562 -21.82 -14.91 -7.98
CA ASP A 562 -23.18 -14.42 -8.07
C ASP A 562 -23.27 -12.89 -8.29
N GLY A 563 -24.47 -12.44 -8.64
CA GLY A 563 -24.78 -11.01 -8.80
C GLY A 563 -24.01 -10.33 -9.95
N HIS A 564 -23.94 -9.00 -9.89
CA HIS A 564 -23.15 -8.20 -10.84
C HIS A 564 -21.64 -8.28 -10.57
N GLU A 565 -21.26 -8.77 -9.40
CA GLU A 565 -19.87 -8.94 -8.99
C GLU A 565 -19.28 -10.28 -9.42
N LYS A 566 -20.07 -11.17 -10.04
CA LYS A 566 -19.63 -12.48 -10.53
C LYS A 566 -18.32 -12.34 -11.32
N GLY A 567 -17.35 -13.18 -10.98
CA GLY A 567 -16.02 -13.20 -11.57
C GLY A 567 -14.99 -12.32 -10.86
N SER A 568 -15.42 -11.34 -10.07
CA SER A 568 -14.53 -10.45 -9.32
C SER A 568 -14.11 -11.03 -7.96
N TRP A 569 -13.17 -10.34 -7.32
CA TRP A 569 -12.76 -10.62 -5.95
C TRP A 569 -12.97 -9.42 -5.03
N ASP A 570 -13.48 -9.69 -3.83
CA ASP A 570 -13.69 -8.66 -2.82
C ASP A 570 -12.34 -8.10 -2.33
N PRO A 571 -12.21 -6.77 -2.14
CA PRO A 571 -10.95 -6.14 -1.76
C PRO A 571 -10.65 -6.23 -0.26
N VAL A 572 -10.51 -7.46 0.25
CA VAL A 572 -10.36 -7.76 1.69
C VAL A 572 -8.91 -7.73 2.19
N THR A 573 -7.93 -7.84 1.30
CA THR A 573 -6.50 -7.79 1.68
C THR A 573 -6.04 -6.35 1.92
N SER A 574 -4.98 -6.14 2.71
CA SER A 574 -4.46 -4.80 3.03
C SER A 574 -4.25 -3.93 1.81
N ASP A 575 -3.57 -4.41 0.79
CA ASP A 575 -3.33 -3.68 -0.45
C ASP A 575 -4.61 -3.48 -1.28
N ALA A 576 -5.50 -4.47 -1.28
CA ALA A 576 -6.77 -4.36 -1.97
C ALA A 576 -7.74 -3.39 -1.32
N THR A 577 -7.71 -3.19 0.01
CA THR A 577 -8.53 -2.13 0.65
C THR A 577 -8.16 -0.72 0.17
N PHE A 578 -6.96 -0.52 -0.38
CA PHE A 578 -6.57 0.70 -1.10
C PHE A 578 -6.90 0.62 -2.59
N GLY A 579 -6.50 -0.48 -3.23
CA GLY A 579 -6.65 -0.68 -4.68
C GLY A 579 -8.09 -0.91 -5.15
N GLY A 580 -9.01 -1.25 -4.26
CA GLY A 580 -10.40 -1.59 -4.58
C GLY A 580 -10.55 -2.89 -5.39
N ARG A 581 -11.79 -3.18 -5.75
CA ARG A 581 -12.19 -4.42 -6.45
C ARG A 581 -11.48 -4.63 -7.79
N VAL A 582 -11.17 -3.56 -8.53
CA VAL A 582 -10.39 -3.65 -9.79
C VAL A 582 -9.00 -4.22 -9.53
N TYR A 583 -8.29 -3.68 -8.55
CA TYR A 583 -6.97 -4.18 -8.17
C TYR A 583 -7.04 -5.62 -7.67
N ALA A 584 -8.01 -5.91 -6.78
CA ALA A 584 -8.22 -7.24 -6.24
C ALA A 584 -8.43 -8.27 -7.35
N THR A 585 -9.30 -7.95 -8.32
CA THR A 585 -9.62 -8.82 -9.45
C THR A 585 -8.42 -9.00 -10.38
N ALA A 586 -7.76 -7.91 -10.80
CA ALA A 586 -6.60 -7.99 -11.68
C ALA A 586 -5.45 -8.80 -11.05
N MET A 587 -5.13 -8.56 -9.78
CA MET A 587 -4.09 -9.30 -9.07
C MET A 587 -4.46 -10.77 -8.85
N SER A 588 -5.73 -11.08 -8.58
CA SER A 588 -6.19 -12.46 -8.40
C SER A 588 -6.11 -13.25 -9.70
N VAL A 589 -6.53 -12.63 -10.82
CA VAL A 589 -6.34 -13.22 -12.15
C VAL A 589 -4.86 -13.48 -12.37
N ILE A 590 -3.99 -12.47 -12.30
CA ILE A 590 -2.54 -12.61 -12.54
C ILE A 590 -1.89 -13.70 -11.67
N ASN A 591 -2.33 -13.88 -10.42
CA ASN A 591 -1.87 -14.97 -9.56
C ASN A 591 -2.21 -16.36 -10.12
N LEU A 592 -3.42 -16.55 -10.65
CA LEU A 592 -3.85 -17.78 -11.31
C LEU A 592 -3.17 -17.99 -12.68
N GLU A 593 -2.45 -16.99 -13.20
CA GLU A 593 -1.78 -17.09 -14.49
C GLU A 593 -0.32 -17.53 -14.42
N VAL A 594 0.31 -17.42 -13.24
CA VAL A 594 1.77 -17.47 -13.07
C VAL A 594 2.41 -18.65 -13.82
N TYR A 595 1.79 -19.83 -13.72
CA TYR A 595 2.36 -21.08 -14.22
C TYR A 595 2.36 -21.24 -15.74
N TYR A 596 1.57 -20.45 -16.49
CA TYR A 596 1.64 -20.39 -17.95
C TYR A 596 2.16 -19.04 -18.45
N ARG A 597 2.16 -18.03 -17.58
CA ARG A 597 2.59 -16.67 -17.89
C ARG A 597 4.11 -16.52 -17.91
N TYR A 598 4.81 -17.31 -17.08
CA TYR A 598 6.26 -17.28 -16.91
C TYR A 598 6.87 -18.69 -17.07
N LEU A 599 8.16 -18.75 -17.38
CA LEU A 599 8.93 -20.00 -17.38
C LEU A 599 9.73 -20.15 -16.08
N PRO A 600 9.92 -21.36 -15.54
CA PRO A 600 10.69 -21.59 -14.31
C PRO A 600 12.17 -21.31 -14.55
N ILE A 601 12.66 -20.18 -14.06
CA ILE A 601 14.00 -19.64 -14.39
C ILE A 601 15.14 -20.58 -13.97
N TYR A 602 15.02 -21.29 -12.85
CA TYR A 602 16.08 -22.21 -12.43
C TYR A 602 16.15 -23.48 -13.28
N GLU A 603 15.12 -23.75 -14.09
CA GLU A 603 15.13 -24.84 -15.08
C GLU A 603 15.61 -24.39 -16.46
N VAL A 604 15.17 -23.21 -16.94
CA VAL A 604 15.48 -22.72 -18.30
C VAL A 604 16.75 -21.84 -18.39
N GLY A 605 17.19 -21.28 -17.26
CA GLY A 605 18.24 -20.27 -17.20
C GLY A 605 17.73 -18.83 -17.27
N SER A 606 18.36 -17.93 -16.52
CA SER A 606 17.89 -16.55 -16.34
C SER A 606 17.89 -15.70 -17.61
N ASP A 607 18.77 -15.99 -18.57
CA ASP A 607 18.88 -15.25 -19.84
C ASP A 607 18.13 -15.90 -21.01
N PHE A 608 17.42 -17.00 -20.78
CA PHE A 608 16.65 -17.68 -21.84
C PHE A 608 15.65 -16.72 -22.49
N GLY A 609 15.68 -16.63 -23.82
CA GLY A 609 14.76 -15.80 -24.61
C GLY A 609 14.95 -14.29 -24.44
N LEU A 610 16.07 -13.82 -23.85
CA LEU A 610 16.36 -12.40 -23.68
C LEU A 610 17.39 -11.89 -24.69
N SER A 611 17.17 -10.69 -25.22
CA SER A 611 18.19 -10.02 -26.03
C SER A 611 19.43 -9.67 -25.18
N PRO A 612 20.61 -9.54 -25.81
CA PRO A 612 21.80 -8.99 -25.16
C PRO A 612 21.55 -7.59 -24.62
N LEU A 613 22.29 -7.22 -23.58
CA LEU A 613 22.34 -5.85 -23.08
C LEU A 613 22.96 -4.93 -24.14
N THR A 614 22.43 -3.72 -24.24
CA THR A 614 22.91 -2.69 -25.17
C THR A 614 24.13 -1.98 -24.58
N ALA A 615 25.14 -1.72 -25.42
CA ALA A 615 26.26 -0.89 -25.03
C ALA A 615 25.76 0.52 -24.64
N ASP A 616 26.28 1.09 -23.56
CA ASP A 616 25.75 2.35 -23.00
C ASP A 616 25.81 3.51 -24.01
N ALA A 617 26.86 3.56 -24.84
CA ALA A 617 26.99 4.57 -25.90
C ALA A 617 25.90 4.45 -26.98
N ASP A 618 25.44 3.24 -27.29
CA ASP A 618 24.37 3.01 -28.26
C ASP A 618 23.00 3.25 -27.64
N TRP A 619 22.82 2.91 -26.36
CA TRP A 619 21.61 3.25 -25.64
C TRP A 619 21.39 4.77 -25.55
N VAL A 620 22.45 5.57 -25.33
CA VAL A 620 22.35 7.04 -25.36
C VAL A 620 21.79 7.53 -26.69
N LYS A 621 22.22 6.96 -27.82
CA LYS A 621 21.66 7.29 -29.14
C LYS A 621 20.19 6.92 -29.25
N VAL A 622 19.80 5.73 -28.79
CA VAL A 622 18.40 5.27 -28.77
C VAL A 622 17.53 6.19 -27.93
N ARG A 623 18.00 6.55 -26.73
CA ARG A 623 17.34 7.48 -25.81
C ARG A 623 17.13 8.84 -26.45
N ASP A 624 18.18 9.43 -26.99
CA ASP A 624 18.13 10.77 -27.56
C ASP A 624 17.23 10.82 -28.81
N ASN A 625 17.20 9.74 -29.60
CA ASN A 625 16.30 9.60 -30.75
C ASN A 625 14.83 9.47 -30.33
N ALA A 626 14.56 8.75 -29.23
CA ALA A 626 13.22 8.65 -28.64
C ALA A 626 12.70 10.00 -28.15
N VAL A 627 13.55 10.79 -27.49
CA VAL A 627 13.20 12.14 -27.00
C VAL A 627 13.00 13.14 -28.15
N LYS A 628 13.79 13.05 -29.23
CA LYS A 628 13.70 13.94 -30.40
C LYS A 628 12.52 13.63 -31.34
N GLY A 629 11.65 12.69 -30.98
CA GLY A 629 10.44 12.37 -31.77
C GLY A 629 10.70 11.66 -33.09
N THR A 630 11.89 11.10 -33.31
CA THR A 630 12.16 10.27 -34.51
C THR A 630 11.43 8.94 -34.47
N PHE A 631 11.00 8.51 -33.29
CA PHE A 631 9.86 7.61 -33.15
C PHE A 631 8.59 8.46 -33.17
N HIS A 632 7.74 8.30 -34.19
CA HIS A 632 6.53 9.10 -34.37
C HIS A 632 5.52 8.84 -33.24
N VAL A 633 5.69 9.50 -32.11
CA VAL A 633 4.61 9.75 -31.15
C VAL A 633 3.91 10.99 -31.68
N ARG A 634 2.63 10.87 -32.07
CA ARG A 634 1.83 12.05 -32.41
C ARG A 634 1.86 12.98 -31.20
N THR A 635 2.69 14.02 -31.28
CA THR A 635 2.65 15.14 -30.35
C THR A 635 1.25 15.72 -30.46
N ARG A 636 0.50 15.70 -29.36
CA ARG A 636 -0.75 16.45 -29.26
C ARG A 636 -0.40 17.91 -29.55
N GLN A 637 -0.82 18.43 -30.71
CA GLN A 637 -1.18 19.84 -30.76
C GLN A 637 -2.23 20.02 -29.66
N PRO A 638 -2.10 21.03 -28.79
CA PRO A 638 -3.11 21.29 -27.78
C PRO A 638 -4.46 21.35 -28.48
N VAL A 639 -5.29 20.34 -28.23
CA VAL A 639 -6.70 20.43 -28.58
C VAL A 639 -7.18 21.56 -27.71
N ALA A 640 -7.62 22.65 -28.35
CA ALA A 640 -8.29 23.74 -27.67
C ALA A 640 -9.42 23.10 -26.84
N GLU A 641 -9.21 23.03 -25.53
CA GLU A 641 -10.33 23.00 -24.60
C GLU A 641 -11.16 24.25 -24.89
N PRO A 642 -12.49 24.18 -24.79
CA PRO A 642 -13.31 25.36 -24.93
C PRO A 642 -12.75 26.43 -24.01
N THR A 643 -12.40 27.58 -24.59
CA THR A 643 -11.82 28.74 -23.91
C THR A 643 -12.66 29.05 -22.67
N PRO A 644 -12.11 28.94 -21.44
CA PRO A 644 -12.77 29.52 -20.29
C PRO A 644 -12.79 31.04 -20.49
N PRO A 645 -13.93 31.71 -20.27
CA PRO A 645 -13.99 33.16 -20.36
C PRO A 645 -13.03 33.77 -19.34
N ASP A 646 -12.10 34.57 -19.85
CA ASP A 646 -11.26 35.57 -19.19
C ASP A 646 -10.63 35.20 -17.84
N ALA A 647 -9.29 35.23 -17.82
CA ALA A 647 -8.40 35.06 -16.65
C ALA A 647 -8.58 36.12 -15.54
N VAL A 648 -9.69 36.84 -15.49
CA VAL A 648 -9.97 37.91 -14.53
C VAL A 648 -10.77 37.43 -13.32
N ASP A 649 -11.29 36.19 -13.29
CA ASP A 649 -12.09 35.70 -12.14
C ASP A 649 -11.56 34.43 -11.44
N ALA A 650 -10.40 33.90 -11.85
CA ALA A 650 -9.86 32.67 -11.26
C ALA A 650 -9.44 32.86 -9.78
N THR A 651 -8.81 33.99 -9.45
CA THR A 651 -8.40 34.30 -8.08
C THR A 651 -9.60 34.56 -7.16
N ALA A 652 -10.61 35.28 -7.64
CA ALA A 652 -11.82 35.56 -6.86
C ALA A 652 -12.65 34.28 -6.65
N THR A 653 -12.70 33.38 -7.63
CA THR A 653 -13.27 32.04 -7.50
C THR A 653 -12.55 31.24 -6.41
N LEU A 654 -11.21 31.18 -6.44
CA LEU A 654 -10.42 30.48 -5.41
C LEU A 654 -10.63 31.09 -4.01
N ILE A 655 -10.72 32.43 -3.89
CA ILE A 655 -11.03 33.09 -2.61
C ILE A 655 -12.43 32.74 -2.12
N SER A 656 -13.41 32.62 -3.03
CA SER A 656 -14.77 32.17 -2.71
C SER A 656 -14.78 30.72 -2.24
N ASP A 657 -14.03 29.85 -2.89
CA ASP A 657 -13.96 28.41 -2.63
C ASP A 657 -13.39 28.06 -1.24
N LEU A 658 -12.62 28.97 -0.62
CA LEU A 658 -12.22 28.87 0.79
C LEU A 658 -13.42 28.81 1.76
N LYS A 659 -14.61 29.25 1.31
CA LYS A 659 -15.86 29.22 2.07
C LYS A 659 -16.80 28.08 1.66
N SER A 660 -16.40 27.23 0.70
CA SER A 660 -17.21 26.10 0.25
C SER A 660 -17.60 25.19 1.41
N ALA A 661 -18.78 24.58 1.36
CA ALA A 661 -19.20 23.57 2.33
C ALA A 661 -18.31 22.30 2.25
N ASP A 662 -17.81 22.00 1.05
CA ASP A 662 -16.91 20.88 0.78
C ASP A 662 -15.48 21.17 1.27
N MET A 663 -15.01 20.32 2.18
CA MET A 663 -13.66 20.42 2.77
C MET A 663 -12.57 20.32 1.70
N MET A 664 -12.78 19.54 0.63
CA MET A 664 -11.75 19.34 -0.41
C MET A 664 -11.61 20.57 -1.30
N THR A 665 -12.73 21.20 -1.65
CA THR A 665 -12.78 22.50 -2.34
C THR A 665 -12.04 23.57 -1.55
N ARG A 666 -12.30 23.68 -0.22
CA ARG A 666 -11.56 24.61 0.65
C ARG A 666 -10.06 24.32 0.66
N ARG A 667 -9.66 23.05 0.74
CA ARG A 667 -8.25 22.62 0.75
C ARG A 667 -7.53 22.94 -0.56
N ASN A 668 -8.16 22.66 -1.69
CA ASN A 668 -7.57 22.87 -3.02
C ASN A 668 -7.39 24.35 -3.30
N ALA A 669 -8.42 25.15 -3.01
CA ALA A 669 -8.35 26.60 -3.08
C ALA A 669 -7.20 27.14 -2.23
N ALA A 670 -7.11 26.70 -0.98
CA ALA A 670 -6.06 27.12 -0.06
C ALA A 670 -4.65 26.74 -0.54
N ARG A 671 -4.47 25.55 -1.12
CA ARG A 671 -3.19 25.08 -1.68
C ARG A 671 -2.79 25.92 -2.89
N GLU A 672 -3.69 26.15 -3.83
CA GLU A 672 -3.40 26.93 -5.03
C GLU A 672 -3.02 28.38 -4.70
N LEU A 673 -3.80 29.01 -3.81
CA LEU A 673 -3.53 30.38 -3.36
C LEU A 673 -2.16 30.47 -2.66
N SER A 674 -1.80 29.47 -1.87
CA SER A 674 -0.51 29.34 -1.19
C SER A 674 0.65 29.13 -2.16
N GLN A 675 0.53 28.21 -3.12
CA GLN A 675 1.60 27.90 -4.09
C GLN A 675 1.88 29.07 -5.04
N LYS A 676 0.82 29.79 -5.43
CA LYS A 676 0.92 30.98 -6.28
C LYS A 676 1.26 32.25 -5.48
N ALA A 677 1.36 32.17 -4.15
CA ALA A 677 1.59 33.28 -3.23
C ALA A 677 0.69 34.50 -3.51
N VAL A 678 -0.60 34.24 -3.75
CA VAL A 678 -1.58 35.27 -4.15
C VAL A 678 -1.88 36.22 -2.99
N LYS A 679 -1.25 37.39 -2.97
CA LYS A 679 -1.28 38.31 -1.81
C LYS A 679 -2.70 38.78 -1.46
N GLU A 680 -3.56 38.93 -2.46
CA GLU A 680 -4.97 39.34 -2.30
C GLU A 680 -5.78 38.34 -1.46
N ALA A 681 -5.36 37.08 -1.40
CA ALA A 681 -6.04 36.02 -0.68
C ALA A 681 -5.60 35.85 0.78
N ILE A 682 -4.55 36.55 1.22
CA ILE A 682 -4.00 36.45 2.59
C ILE A 682 -5.09 36.63 3.67
N PRO A 683 -5.97 37.64 3.60
CA PRO A 683 -7.02 37.81 4.62
C PRO A 683 -8.01 36.63 4.63
N ALA A 684 -8.41 36.13 3.47
CA ALA A 684 -9.34 35.01 3.35
C ALA A 684 -8.72 33.69 3.84
N MET A 685 -7.43 33.48 3.57
CA MET A 685 -6.67 32.33 4.05
C MET A 685 -6.49 32.32 5.57
N ILE A 686 -6.12 33.47 6.16
CA ILE A 686 -6.03 33.61 7.62
C ILE A 686 -7.40 33.37 8.25
N GLN A 687 -8.46 33.94 7.68
CA GLN A 687 -9.82 33.72 8.15
C GLN A 687 -10.19 32.23 8.09
N ALA A 688 -9.96 31.55 6.96
CA ALA A 688 -10.23 30.13 6.79
C ALA A 688 -9.49 29.28 7.83
N ALA A 689 -8.19 29.50 8.03
CA ALA A 689 -7.40 28.81 9.05
C ALA A 689 -7.87 29.08 10.49
N THR A 690 -8.45 30.26 10.75
CA THR A 690 -8.94 30.67 12.06
C THR A 690 -10.29 30.04 12.39
N VAL A 691 -11.22 30.03 11.44
CA VAL A 691 -12.61 29.58 11.66
C VAL A 691 -12.81 28.08 11.46
N GLU A 692 -11.93 27.42 10.71
CA GLU A 692 -11.99 25.98 10.46
C GLU A 692 -11.84 25.20 11.76
N LYS A 693 -12.73 24.23 12.00
CA LYS A 693 -12.77 23.40 13.22
C LYS A 693 -12.51 21.92 12.95
N THR A 694 -12.40 21.53 11.68
CA THR A 694 -12.14 20.16 11.25
C THR A 694 -10.64 19.84 11.22
N SER A 695 -10.30 18.63 10.79
CA SER A 695 -8.92 18.20 10.54
C SER A 695 -8.20 19.01 9.46
N LEU A 696 -8.91 19.85 8.70
CA LEU A 696 -8.34 20.74 7.69
C LEU A 696 -7.59 21.94 8.31
N ARG A 697 -7.93 22.35 9.53
CA ARG A 697 -7.34 23.52 10.21
C ARG A 697 -5.80 23.53 10.23
N PRO A 698 -5.09 22.47 10.69
CA PRO A 698 -3.62 22.46 10.66
C PRO A 698 -3.03 22.58 9.24
N VAL A 699 -3.71 22.04 8.23
CA VAL A 699 -3.26 22.11 6.82
C VAL A 699 -3.38 23.53 6.27
N LEU A 700 -4.47 24.25 6.60
CA LEU A 700 -4.62 25.65 6.21
C LEU A 700 -3.54 26.52 6.86
N ILE A 701 -3.20 26.24 8.12
CA ILE A 701 -2.12 26.93 8.84
C ILE A 701 -0.76 26.67 8.18
N GLU A 702 -0.48 25.44 7.79
CA GLU A 702 0.74 25.09 7.07
C GLU A 702 0.85 25.84 5.72
N TYR A 703 -0.27 25.93 4.99
CA TYR A 703 -0.34 26.64 3.71
C TYR A 703 -0.14 28.15 3.85
N LEU A 704 -0.38 28.76 5.01
CA LEU A 704 -0.01 30.17 5.24
C LEU A 704 1.49 30.41 5.03
N GLY A 705 2.35 29.41 5.29
CA GLY A 705 3.79 29.52 5.06
C GLY A 705 4.20 29.71 3.60
N GLY A 706 3.33 29.37 2.63
CA GLY A 706 3.58 29.57 1.20
C GLY A 706 3.49 31.03 0.73
N PHE A 707 2.89 31.92 1.53
CA PHE A 707 2.83 33.36 1.23
C PHE A 707 4.11 34.12 1.61
N GLY A 708 5.10 33.43 2.18
CA GLY A 708 6.35 34.04 2.65
C GLY A 708 6.18 34.89 3.92
N ALA A 709 7.19 35.69 4.22
CA ALA A 709 7.29 36.50 5.45
C ALA A 709 6.39 37.77 5.45
N GLU A 710 5.18 37.68 4.90
CA GLU A 710 4.21 38.78 4.90
C GLU A 710 3.76 39.11 6.34
N PRO A 711 3.69 40.39 6.75
CA PRO A 711 3.39 40.78 8.13
C PRO A 711 2.16 40.09 8.75
N ALA A 712 1.04 40.08 8.02
CA ALA A 712 -0.21 39.49 8.48
C ALA A 712 -0.12 37.95 8.66
N ILE A 713 0.67 37.29 7.82
CA ILE A 713 0.93 35.85 7.91
C ILE A 713 1.76 35.55 9.14
N LEU A 714 2.83 36.29 9.37
CA LEU A 714 3.69 36.12 10.55
C LEU A 714 2.91 36.32 11.84
N ASP A 715 2.09 37.38 11.92
CA ASP A 715 1.32 37.68 13.12
C ASP A 715 0.25 36.59 13.38
N ALA A 716 -0.41 36.08 12.33
CA ALA A 716 -1.36 34.98 12.44
C ALA A 716 -0.70 33.67 12.88
N LEU A 717 0.42 33.29 12.26
CA LEU A 717 1.16 32.07 12.59
C LEU A 717 1.74 32.10 14.00
N ILE A 718 2.31 33.24 14.42
CA ILE A 718 2.78 33.45 15.79
C ILE A 718 1.60 33.35 16.78
N GLY A 719 0.41 33.83 16.41
CA GLY A 719 -0.81 33.63 17.17
C GLY A 719 -1.19 32.15 17.34
N PHE A 720 -1.10 31.34 16.27
CA PHE A 720 -1.41 29.91 16.32
C PHE A 720 -0.46 29.09 17.20
N LEU A 721 0.74 29.58 17.51
CA LEU A 721 1.63 28.96 18.49
C LEU A 721 1.08 28.97 19.92
N GLN A 722 0.04 29.76 20.20
CA GLN A 722 -0.63 29.77 21.50
C GLN A 722 -1.84 28.83 21.56
N ASP A 723 -2.17 28.12 20.47
CA ASP A 723 -3.32 27.21 20.45
C ASP A 723 -3.10 26.02 21.40
N GLY A 724 -4.16 25.63 22.11
CA GLY A 724 -4.13 24.50 23.06
C GLY A 724 -3.80 23.16 22.40
N THR A 725 -3.93 23.05 21.08
CA THR A 725 -3.71 21.82 20.32
C THR A 725 -2.26 21.70 19.81
N ASP A 726 -1.54 20.67 20.25
CA ASP A 726 -0.13 20.43 19.85
C ASP A 726 0.07 20.41 18.32
N ARG A 727 -0.87 19.81 17.58
CA ARG A 727 -0.82 19.72 16.12
C ARG A 727 -0.90 21.11 15.46
N ILE A 728 -1.69 22.01 16.01
CA ILE A 728 -1.82 23.39 15.51
C ILE A 728 -0.53 24.17 15.75
N ARG A 729 0.06 24.05 16.95
CA ARG A 729 1.34 24.70 17.27
C ARG A 729 2.48 24.20 16.38
N LYS A 730 2.55 22.90 16.11
CA LYS A 730 3.56 22.32 15.20
C LYS A 730 3.39 22.83 13.76
N SER A 731 2.16 22.79 13.24
CA SER A 731 1.86 23.28 11.88
C SER A 731 2.21 24.77 11.73
N ALA A 732 1.96 25.57 12.76
CA ALA A 732 2.34 26.98 12.78
C ALA A 732 3.86 27.19 12.82
N ALA A 733 4.59 26.37 13.59
CA ALA A 733 6.06 26.41 13.62
C ALA A 733 6.67 26.02 12.25
N ASP A 734 6.16 24.97 11.61
CA ASP A 734 6.62 24.53 10.29
C ASP A 734 6.32 25.61 9.23
N ALA A 735 5.14 26.24 9.30
CA ALA A 735 4.78 27.35 8.43
C ALA A 735 5.68 28.58 8.63
N LEU A 736 6.01 28.93 9.87
CA LEU A 736 6.93 30.03 10.20
C LEU A 736 8.34 29.74 9.67
N LYS A 737 8.81 28.51 9.82
CA LYS A 737 10.08 28.06 9.26
C LYS A 737 10.11 28.17 7.73
N LYS A 738 9.04 27.74 7.08
CA LYS A 738 8.90 27.87 5.62
C LYS A 738 8.85 29.33 5.16
N ALA A 739 8.14 30.19 5.90
CA ALA A 739 7.98 31.60 5.55
C ALA A 739 9.24 32.44 5.77
N THR A 740 10.05 32.12 6.79
CA THR A 740 11.13 32.98 7.28
C THR A 740 12.53 32.38 7.17
N GLY A 741 12.62 31.05 7.00
CA GLY A 741 13.87 30.29 7.08
C GLY A 741 14.44 30.14 8.50
N GLN A 742 13.77 30.66 9.53
CA GLN A 742 14.19 30.55 10.95
C GLN A 742 13.48 29.38 11.64
N ASP A 743 14.09 28.80 12.68
CA ASP A 743 13.49 27.68 13.42
C ASP A 743 13.65 27.87 14.93
N PHE A 744 12.57 28.34 15.57
CA PHE A 744 12.45 28.41 17.02
C PHE A 744 11.44 27.37 17.55
N GLY A 745 11.13 26.34 16.75
CA GLY A 745 10.12 25.34 17.08
C GLY A 745 8.78 25.97 17.46
N THR A 746 8.10 25.41 18.47
CA THR A 746 6.81 25.91 18.95
C THR A 746 6.94 26.99 20.04
N HIS A 747 8.11 27.60 20.22
CA HIS A 747 8.37 28.56 21.29
C HIS A 747 7.83 29.95 20.95
N PHE A 748 6.61 30.24 21.41
CA PHE A 748 5.90 31.50 21.13
C PHE A 748 6.72 32.77 21.45
N LEU A 749 7.38 32.84 22.61
CA LEU A 749 8.13 34.04 23.02
C LEU A 749 9.35 34.31 22.15
N ASP A 750 10.00 33.25 21.65
CA ASP A 750 11.19 33.38 20.80
C ASP A 750 10.81 33.91 19.42
N TRP A 751 9.71 33.40 18.86
CA TRP A 751 9.12 33.91 17.63
C TRP A 751 8.63 35.36 17.77
N GLN A 752 8.01 35.71 18.91
CA GLN A 752 7.53 37.07 19.18
C GLN A 752 8.71 38.05 19.30
N LYS A 753 9.76 37.67 20.02
CA LYS A 753 10.97 38.49 20.14
C LYS A 753 11.65 38.70 18.78
N TRP A 754 11.78 37.64 17.98
CA TRP A 754 12.31 37.75 16.62
C TRP A 754 11.47 38.70 15.76
N ARG A 755 10.13 38.61 15.84
CA ARG A 755 9.21 39.49 15.11
C ARG A 755 9.35 40.96 15.52
N ASP A 756 9.51 41.24 16.81
CA ASP A 756 9.75 42.59 17.34
C ASP A 756 11.11 43.14 16.87
N GLU A 757 12.13 42.29 16.73
CA GLU A 757 13.45 42.67 16.20
C GLU A 757 13.42 42.94 14.69
N GLN A 758 12.65 42.17 13.91
CA GLN A 758 12.49 42.41 12.47
C GLN A 758 11.67 43.66 12.16
N SER A 759 10.71 44.03 13.01
CA SER A 759 9.90 45.25 12.81
C SER A 759 10.63 46.56 13.16
N ARG A 760 11.77 46.48 13.85
CA ARG A 760 12.65 47.61 14.17
C ARG A 760 13.75 47.84 13.12
N LYS A 761 14.00 46.85 12.26
CA LYS A 761 14.90 46.93 11.12
C LYS A 761 14.12 47.37 9.88
#